data_AF-A0A1W0A6F5-F1
#
_entry.id   AF-A0A1W0A6F5-F1
#
_cell.length_a   1.000
_cell.length_b   1.000
_cell.length_c   1.000
_cell.angle_alpha   90.00
_cell.angle_beta   90.00
_cell.angle_gamma   90.00
#
_symmetry.space_group_name_H-M   'P 1'
#
loop_
_entity.id
_entity.type
_entity.pdbx_description
1 polymer ?
#
loop_
_entity_poly.entity_id
_entity_poly.type
_entity_poly.pdbx_seq_one_letter_code
_entity_poly.pdbx_strand_id
1 'polypeptide(L)'
;MSHNSWRHGYILLRRLLSCVCTLFVVHIEYRATVDNRSVLAGALLPAEPSNAYTSPLIMPFLKMLINAEKHPLVPLNGSTTYIYMDRDNQTNIQFLSSCYEQLPGDTIYSSGYLNQLLEYLLAFPLNNSYVVIDCQYTGRITQDTTALKVYTLDYTQTTFTTFFLQTMTISRPSKYRQAACGTATIASISLDLIDEQDMTIKSTKTLNEMYTTLVGVDFPYEISSPFKVAILKDKAKETGAWDAYISNEVISLQGTEGIYRTAVDSQGNYDYYVWDLPSNPIEFASIIQYINASHSKDSYAWLRLLIGVGITLNIVITLLVAMLTSFHLYIGQQVIWVPDLFPCIQHRVILRALLCGCVLWITDWWHIFEWSLAETNARLGLTGTFVLSNIAIADVIMVSLAIFTSVAHLLNVCIGLEVVLLIMYGCYECRVEITETMGLCRNSTDEYAYANFQQNTFVTDGNGMGLWAYHENNQTQYFVIITAFTWWLLGVSLTCIYVILLKVFEIYEQKSSLGWQNIQVKSAGRRRSSIRNSLIKVAVGPRITLQDSLPNTTLTTWCKRSLLYSPYIKDDLRVASQVERSTRCLIGNIFGLVADFEDEDFHGHISISPIWLLGYVVLNKRWLIAISDYPRWLLNVLFQHNIFRVYGYHITEATPAPYKERVPYIDDLKAKDRVNLTLFPLT
;
A
#
# COMPACT_ATOMS: atom_id res chain seq x y z
N MET A 1 13.11 46.74 12.30
CA MET A 1 13.53 45.62 13.18
C MET A 1 12.51 44.47 13.25
N SER A 2 11.18 44.70 13.21
CA SER A 2 10.17 43.62 13.25
C SER A 2 10.12 42.71 12.01
N HIS A 3 10.42 43.24 10.81
CA HIS A 3 10.32 42.50 9.55
C HIS A 3 11.38 41.40 9.37
N ASN A 4 12.57 41.56 9.98
CA ASN A 4 13.65 40.55 9.92
C ASN A 4 13.41 39.39 10.90
N SER A 5 12.77 39.65 12.05
CA SER A 5 12.43 38.59 13.02
C SER A 5 11.38 37.63 12.48
N TRP A 6 10.39 38.14 11.74
CA TRP A 6 9.35 37.33 11.11
C TRP A 6 9.91 36.44 9.99
N ARG A 7 10.79 36.99 9.14
CA ARG A 7 11.44 36.23 8.07
C ARG A 7 12.32 35.10 8.61
N HIS A 8 13.13 35.38 9.64
CA HIS A 8 13.97 34.37 10.26
C HIS A 8 13.14 33.25 10.92
N GLY A 9 12.07 33.61 11.64
CA GLY A 9 11.13 32.64 12.22
C GLY A 9 10.43 31.78 11.17
N TYR A 10 10.01 32.37 10.04
CA TYR A 10 9.40 31.66 8.93
C TYR A 10 10.35 30.64 8.28
N ILE A 11 11.60 31.05 8.01
CA ILE A 11 12.63 30.16 7.44
C ILE A 11 12.90 28.98 8.38
N LEU A 12 13.07 29.25 9.67
CA LEU A 12 13.33 28.20 10.66
C LEU A 12 12.15 27.22 10.77
N LEU A 13 10.91 27.72 10.75
CA LEU A 13 9.70 26.89 10.74
C LEU A 13 9.63 26.00 9.50
N ARG A 14 9.88 26.54 8.30
CA ARG A 14 9.87 25.75 7.05
C ARG A 14 10.94 24.67 7.03
N ARG A 15 12.14 24.94 7.56
CA ARG A 15 13.21 23.93 7.66
C ARG A 15 12.87 22.84 8.66
N LEU A 16 12.25 23.20 9.78
CA LEU A 16 11.75 22.23 10.75
C LEU A 16 10.67 21.34 10.11
N LEU A 17 9.72 21.94 9.38
CA LEU A 17 8.69 21.20 8.64
C LEU A 17 9.31 20.30 7.57
N SER A 18 10.27 20.77 6.77
CA SER A 18 11.00 19.96 5.78
C SER A 18 11.71 18.77 6.44
N CYS A 19 12.33 18.98 7.60
CA CYS A 19 12.98 17.92 8.37
C CYS A 19 11.95 16.87 8.86
N VAL A 20 10.82 17.31 9.43
CA VAL A 20 9.73 16.42 9.86
C VAL A 20 9.16 15.64 8.68
N CYS A 21 8.91 16.31 7.56
CA CYS A 21 8.46 15.70 6.31
C CYS A 21 9.45 14.66 5.78
N THR A 22 10.76 14.93 5.87
CA THR A 22 11.78 13.95 5.48
C THR A 22 11.74 12.71 6.38
N LEU A 23 11.57 12.88 7.69
CA LEU A 23 11.40 11.77 8.63
C LEU A 23 10.11 10.99 8.36
N PHE A 24 9.04 11.68 7.96
CA PHE A 24 7.78 11.05 7.57
C PHE A 24 7.95 10.18 6.31
N VAL A 25 8.67 10.66 5.30
CA VAL A 25 9.03 9.85 4.11
C VAL A 25 9.81 8.60 4.52
N VAL A 26 10.78 8.72 5.44
CA VAL A 26 11.51 7.56 5.99
C VAL A 26 10.57 6.60 6.72
N HIS A 27 9.60 7.11 7.47
CA HIS A 27 8.62 6.29 8.17
C HIS A 27 7.78 5.46 7.20
N ILE A 28 7.28 6.08 6.12
CA ILE A 28 6.52 5.41 5.07
C ILE A 28 7.36 4.31 4.41
N GLU A 29 8.62 4.60 4.05
CA GLU A 29 9.53 3.61 3.48
C GLU A 29 9.83 2.44 4.42
N TYR A 30 10.03 2.75 5.70
CA TYR A 30 10.26 1.73 6.71
C TYR A 30 9.05 0.80 6.83
N ARG A 31 7.84 1.35 6.91
CA ARG A 31 6.58 0.58 6.93
C ARG A 31 6.44 -0.28 5.69
N ALA A 32 6.64 0.28 4.50
CA ALA A 32 6.61 -0.47 3.25
C ALA A 32 7.66 -1.58 3.20
N THR A 33 8.85 -1.37 3.78
CA THR A 33 9.89 -2.40 3.84
C THR A 33 9.49 -3.56 4.75
N VAL A 34 8.89 -3.26 5.90
CA VAL A 34 8.34 -4.29 6.81
C VAL A 34 7.23 -5.07 6.12
N ASP A 35 6.34 -4.39 5.42
CA ASP A 35 5.22 -5.02 4.72
C ASP A 35 5.68 -5.86 3.54
N ASN A 36 6.68 -5.40 2.76
CA ASN A 36 7.32 -6.20 1.72
C ASN A 36 7.95 -7.48 2.28
N ARG A 37 8.55 -7.41 3.49
CA ARG A 37 9.08 -8.61 4.17
C ARG A 37 7.96 -9.58 4.53
N SER A 38 6.83 -9.07 5.03
CA SER A 38 5.66 -9.89 5.37
C SER A 38 5.11 -10.59 4.13
N VAL A 39 4.89 -9.86 3.03
CA VAL A 39 4.40 -10.43 1.75
C VAL A 39 5.39 -11.43 1.16
N LEU A 40 6.70 -11.19 1.27
CA LEU A 40 7.71 -12.15 0.84
C LEU A 40 7.61 -13.48 1.60
N ALA A 41 7.27 -13.42 2.89
CA ALA A 41 7.09 -14.60 3.74
C ALA A 41 5.71 -15.26 3.60
N GLY A 42 4.78 -14.64 2.85
CA GLY A 42 3.36 -14.98 2.85
C GLY A 42 2.64 -14.30 4.01
N ALA A 43 2.26 -13.04 3.81
CA ALA A 43 1.52 -12.28 4.80
C ALA A 43 0.18 -12.98 5.09
N LEU A 44 -0.20 -13.02 6.35
CA LEU A 44 -1.43 -13.64 6.84
C LEU A 44 -2.10 -12.65 7.78
N LEU A 45 -3.36 -12.32 7.50
CA LEU A 45 -4.25 -11.70 8.47
C LEU A 45 -4.96 -12.78 9.29
N PRO A 46 -5.12 -12.59 10.61
CA PRO A 46 -5.85 -13.55 11.43
C PRO A 46 -7.29 -13.73 10.93
N ALA A 47 -7.82 -14.92 11.13
CA ALA A 47 -9.17 -15.27 10.72
C ALA A 47 -10.23 -14.35 11.36
N GLU A 48 -10.99 -13.61 10.55
CA GLU A 48 -12.04 -12.68 11.00
C GLU A 48 -13.40 -13.03 10.36
N PRO A 49 -14.53 -12.71 11.04
CA PRO A 49 -15.86 -12.89 10.46
C PRO A 49 -16.02 -12.10 9.16
N SER A 50 -16.46 -12.77 8.11
CA SER A 50 -16.66 -12.23 6.77
C SER A 50 -18.15 -12.23 6.40
N ASN A 51 -18.50 -12.61 5.18
CA ASN A 51 -19.87 -12.75 4.70
C ASN A 51 -20.70 -13.73 5.53
N ALA A 52 -22.02 -13.54 5.52
CA ALA A 52 -22.95 -14.43 6.18
C ALA A 52 -24.07 -14.87 5.23
N TYR A 53 -24.34 -16.17 5.18
CA TYR A 53 -25.46 -16.72 4.42
C TYR A 53 -26.66 -16.95 5.33
N THR A 54 -27.78 -16.31 4.99
CA THR A 54 -28.98 -16.28 5.84
C THR A 54 -30.13 -17.06 5.22
N SER A 55 -30.90 -17.74 6.07
CA SER A 55 -32.15 -18.45 5.76
C SER A 55 -33.30 -17.80 6.53
N PRO A 56 -33.88 -16.70 5.99
CA PRO A 56 -34.80 -15.86 6.73
C PRO A 56 -36.15 -16.53 7.02
N LEU A 57 -36.53 -17.58 6.28
CA LEU A 57 -37.83 -18.26 6.46
C LEU A 57 -37.80 -19.35 7.53
N ILE A 58 -36.61 -19.79 7.95
CA ILE A 58 -36.47 -20.90 8.90
C ILE A 58 -36.90 -20.51 10.30
N MET A 59 -36.53 -19.33 10.78
CA MET A 59 -36.90 -18.92 12.14
C MET A 59 -38.42 -18.79 12.32
N PRO A 60 -39.18 -18.12 11.42
CA PRO A 60 -40.63 -18.12 11.52
C PRO A 60 -41.25 -19.51 11.28
N PHE A 61 -40.65 -20.35 10.42
CA PHE A 61 -41.09 -21.73 10.20
C PHE A 61 -40.98 -22.58 11.48
N LEU A 62 -39.85 -22.51 12.20
CA LEU A 62 -39.66 -23.21 13.47
C LEU A 62 -40.66 -22.73 14.53
N LYS A 63 -40.88 -21.42 14.65
CA LYS A 63 -41.90 -20.86 15.56
C LYS A 63 -43.31 -21.38 15.23
N MET A 64 -43.61 -21.53 13.94
CA MET A 64 -44.88 -22.06 13.48
C MET A 64 -45.04 -23.55 13.84
N LEU A 65 -43.97 -24.35 13.74
CA LEU A 65 -43.94 -25.76 14.16
C LEU A 65 -44.09 -25.94 15.67
N ILE A 66 -43.41 -25.13 16.49
CA ILE A 66 -43.49 -25.24 17.95
C ILE A 66 -44.89 -24.85 18.45
N ASN A 67 -45.48 -23.79 17.87
CA ASN A 67 -46.84 -23.35 18.20
C ASN A 67 -47.97 -24.26 17.66
N ALA A 68 -47.63 -25.35 16.95
CA ALA A 68 -48.56 -26.15 16.15
C ALA A 68 -49.54 -27.04 16.94
N GLU A 69 -49.63 -26.92 18.27
CA GLU A 69 -50.71 -27.55 19.06
C GLU A 69 -52.14 -27.18 18.58
N LYS A 70 -52.27 -26.16 17.71
CA LYS A 70 -53.57 -25.68 17.21
C LYS A 70 -53.91 -26.00 15.75
N HIS A 71 -52.97 -26.40 14.89
CA HIS A 71 -53.27 -26.79 13.51
C HIS A 71 -52.19 -27.73 12.91
N PRO A 72 -52.55 -28.88 12.32
CA PRO A 72 -51.61 -29.69 11.54
C PRO A 72 -51.22 -28.89 10.28
N LEU A 73 -50.01 -28.35 10.25
CA LEU A 73 -49.60 -27.34 9.27
C LEU A 73 -49.29 -27.87 7.88
N VAL A 74 -49.22 -29.19 7.70
CA VAL A 74 -48.92 -29.73 6.38
C VAL A 74 -49.90 -30.87 6.05
N PRO A 75 -50.98 -30.61 5.28
CA PRO A 75 -51.83 -31.66 4.75
C PRO A 75 -51.10 -32.34 3.59
N LEU A 76 -50.13 -33.22 3.90
CA LEU A 76 -49.42 -34.01 2.88
C LEU A 76 -50.27 -35.20 2.47
N ASN A 77 -51.32 -34.93 1.70
CA ASN A 77 -51.97 -35.95 0.91
C ASN A 77 -51.04 -36.36 -0.26
N GLY A 78 -50.16 -37.32 0.02
CA GLY A 78 -49.52 -38.15 -1.01
C GLY A 78 -48.24 -37.61 -1.67
N SER A 79 -47.17 -38.40 -1.58
CA SER A 79 -45.96 -38.45 -2.42
C SER A 79 -44.92 -37.32 -2.37
N THR A 80 -45.17 -36.15 -1.76
CA THR A 80 -44.15 -35.08 -1.75
C THR A 80 -43.15 -35.23 -0.59
N THR A 81 -41.98 -35.80 -0.90
CA THR A 81 -40.79 -35.83 -0.02
C THR A 81 -40.14 -34.46 0.11
N TYR A 82 -40.39 -33.54 -0.84
CA TYR A 82 -39.76 -32.22 -0.93
C TYR A 82 -40.76 -31.10 -0.71
N ILE A 83 -40.40 -30.13 0.13
CA ILE A 83 -41.20 -28.95 0.49
C ILE A 83 -40.35 -27.71 0.25
N TYR A 84 -40.82 -26.81 -0.61
CA TYR A 84 -40.17 -25.53 -0.87
C TYR A 84 -40.92 -24.44 -0.10
N MET A 85 -40.20 -23.71 0.76
CA MET A 85 -40.75 -22.59 1.52
C MET A 85 -40.45 -21.29 0.80
N ASP A 86 -41.49 -20.52 0.53
CA ASP A 86 -41.36 -19.19 -0.03
C ASP A 86 -42.28 -18.19 0.68
N ARG A 87 -42.07 -16.90 0.44
CA ARG A 87 -42.88 -15.83 1.03
C ARG A 87 -43.80 -15.23 -0.05
N ASP A 88 -45.09 -15.09 0.28
CA ASP A 88 -46.03 -14.32 -0.55
C ASP A 88 -45.83 -12.80 -0.34
N ASN A 89 -46.37 -11.96 -1.22
CA ASN A 89 -46.38 -10.49 -1.06
C ASN A 89 -46.99 -10.03 0.28
N GLN A 90 -47.77 -10.91 0.93
CA GLN A 90 -48.17 -10.80 2.33
C GLN A 90 -47.28 -11.76 3.14
N THR A 91 -46.68 -11.30 4.23
CA THR A 91 -45.57 -11.89 5.03
C THR A 91 -45.69 -13.35 5.53
N ASN A 92 -46.69 -14.10 5.09
CA ASN A 92 -46.93 -15.50 5.44
C ASN A 92 -46.03 -16.45 4.64
N ILE A 93 -45.60 -17.53 5.29
CA ILE A 93 -44.86 -18.63 4.65
C ILE A 93 -45.85 -19.50 3.87
N GLN A 94 -45.51 -19.83 2.63
CA GLN A 94 -46.25 -20.79 1.81
C GLN A 94 -45.39 -22.01 1.50
N PHE A 95 -46.04 -23.15 1.37
CA PHE A 95 -45.43 -24.44 1.01
C PHE A 95 -45.76 -24.79 -0.42
N LEU A 96 -44.72 -24.92 -1.25
CA LEU A 96 -44.82 -25.10 -2.69
C LEU A 96 -44.07 -26.37 -3.14
N SER A 97 -44.34 -26.80 -4.36
CA SER A 97 -43.58 -27.87 -5.04
C SER A 97 -42.29 -27.37 -5.70
N SER A 98 -42.13 -26.05 -5.84
CA SER A 98 -40.92 -25.37 -6.32
C SER A 98 -40.93 -23.91 -5.83
N CYS A 99 -39.78 -23.25 -5.84
CA CYS A 99 -39.69 -21.80 -5.58
C CYS A 99 -40.44 -20.99 -6.66
N TYR A 100 -40.87 -19.76 -6.31
CA TYR A 100 -41.61 -18.88 -7.23
C TYR A 100 -40.79 -18.47 -8.46
N GLU A 101 -39.57 -18.00 -8.20
CA GLU A 101 -38.60 -17.63 -9.24
C GLU A 101 -37.63 -18.80 -9.41
N GLN A 102 -37.53 -19.36 -10.61
CA GLN A 102 -36.52 -20.39 -10.91
C GLN A 102 -35.22 -19.72 -11.35
N LEU A 103 -34.15 -19.98 -10.60
CA LEU A 103 -32.82 -19.45 -10.88
C LEU A 103 -31.94 -20.52 -11.53
N PRO A 104 -30.97 -20.14 -12.40
CA PRO A 104 -30.01 -21.08 -12.99
C PRO A 104 -29.29 -21.97 -11.96
N GLY A 105 -28.98 -21.42 -10.78
CA GLY A 105 -28.36 -22.16 -9.67
C GLY A 105 -29.26 -23.20 -9.00
N ASP A 106 -30.56 -23.25 -9.28
CA ASP A 106 -31.51 -24.20 -8.65
C ASP A 106 -31.27 -25.67 -9.06
N THR A 107 -30.36 -25.92 -9.99
CA THR A 107 -29.95 -27.26 -10.42
C THR A 107 -29.54 -28.16 -9.24
N ILE A 108 -28.82 -27.61 -8.26
CA ILE A 108 -28.39 -28.33 -7.05
C ILE A 108 -29.54 -28.59 -6.05
N TYR A 109 -30.69 -27.93 -6.22
CA TYR A 109 -31.91 -28.14 -5.42
C TYR A 109 -32.94 -29.03 -6.12
N SER A 110 -32.59 -29.60 -7.28
CA SER A 110 -33.45 -30.54 -7.98
C SER A 110 -33.60 -31.84 -7.21
N SER A 111 -34.80 -32.42 -7.21
CA SER A 111 -35.08 -33.66 -6.47
C SER A 111 -34.20 -34.83 -6.92
N GLY A 112 -33.84 -34.91 -8.20
CA GLY A 112 -32.92 -35.91 -8.73
C GLY A 112 -31.53 -35.82 -8.12
N TYR A 113 -30.96 -34.60 -8.07
CA TYR A 113 -29.63 -34.37 -7.51
C TYR A 113 -29.61 -34.53 -5.99
N LEU A 114 -30.61 -33.96 -5.29
CA LEU A 114 -30.71 -34.06 -3.83
C LEU A 114 -30.91 -35.49 -3.34
N ASN A 115 -31.73 -36.30 -4.02
CA ASN A 115 -31.89 -37.71 -3.66
C ASN A 115 -30.56 -38.45 -3.70
N GLN A 116 -29.79 -38.27 -4.78
CA GLN A 116 -28.48 -38.90 -4.94
C GLN A 116 -27.50 -38.42 -3.87
N LEU A 117 -27.41 -37.10 -3.66
CA LEU A 117 -26.48 -36.51 -2.71
C LEU A 117 -26.78 -36.95 -1.27
N LEU A 118 -28.04 -36.86 -0.85
CA LEU A 118 -28.45 -37.16 0.52
C LEU A 118 -28.32 -38.65 0.85
N GLU A 119 -28.49 -39.55 -0.13
CA GLU A 119 -28.25 -40.99 0.04
C GLU A 119 -26.79 -41.26 0.49
N TYR A 120 -25.81 -40.62 -0.16
CA TYR A 120 -24.39 -40.78 0.16
C TYR A 120 -23.92 -39.93 1.36
N LEU A 121 -24.67 -38.90 1.72
CA LEU A 121 -24.38 -38.03 2.86
C LEU A 121 -24.91 -38.62 4.17
N LEU A 122 -26.11 -39.21 4.16
CA LEU A 122 -26.78 -39.69 5.37
C LEU A 122 -26.49 -41.15 5.72
N ALA A 123 -26.05 -41.99 4.77
CA ALA A 123 -25.99 -43.46 4.95
C ALA A 123 -27.30 -44.09 5.48
N PHE A 124 -28.41 -43.34 5.48
CA PHE A 124 -29.74 -43.72 5.94
C PHE A 124 -30.79 -43.30 4.90
N PRO A 125 -31.82 -44.12 4.66
CA PRO A 125 -32.86 -43.79 3.68
C PRO A 125 -33.75 -42.64 4.18
N LEU A 126 -33.95 -41.62 3.33
CA LEU A 126 -34.83 -40.44 3.55
C LEU A 126 -36.33 -40.78 3.68
N ASN A 127 -36.70 -42.07 3.75
CA ASN A 127 -38.07 -42.55 3.57
C ASN A 127 -39.06 -42.04 4.65
N ASN A 128 -38.57 -41.51 5.77
CA ASN A 128 -39.41 -41.04 6.88
C ASN A 128 -39.27 -39.53 7.15
N SER A 129 -38.72 -38.75 6.22
CA SER A 129 -38.47 -37.32 6.44
C SER A 129 -38.94 -36.45 5.27
N TYR A 130 -39.40 -35.25 5.58
CA TYR A 130 -39.61 -34.18 4.61
C TYR A 130 -38.32 -33.38 4.44
N VAL A 131 -37.89 -33.21 3.19
CA VAL A 131 -36.78 -32.33 2.82
C VAL A 131 -37.35 -30.93 2.60
N VAL A 132 -36.91 -29.97 3.40
CA VAL A 132 -37.39 -28.59 3.39
C VAL A 132 -36.30 -27.68 2.82
N ILE A 133 -36.68 -26.83 1.87
CA ILE A 133 -35.79 -25.91 1.17
C ILE A 133 -36.29 -24.48 1.38
N ASP A 134 -35.40 -23.58 1.82
CA ASP A 134 -35.70 -22.14 1.94
C ASP A 134 -35.39 -21.43 0.61
N CYS A 135 -36.43 -21.02 -0.11
CA CYS A 135 -36.29 -20.33 -1.39
C CYS A 135 -35.65 -18.94 -1.25
N GLN A 136 -35.61 -18.37 -0.05
CA GLN A 136 -35.01 -17.05 0.23
C GLN A 136 -33.60 -17.17 0.83
N TYR A 137 -32.99 -18.36 0.77
CA TYR A 137 -31.62 -18.56 1.23
C TYR A 137 -30.62 -17.73 0.41
N THR A 138 -29.71 -17.01 1.11
CA THR A 138 -28.72 -16.13 0.48
C THR A 138 -27.88 -16.84 -0.59
N GLY A 139 -27.39 -18.06 -0.34
CA GLY A 139 -26.60 -18.81 -1.32
C GLY A 139 -27.38 -19.11 -2.61
N ARG A 140 -28.70 -19.36 -2.49
CA ARG A 140 -29.58 -19.56 -3.65
C ARG A 140 -29.79 -18.26 -4.43
N ILE A 141 -30.13 -17.16 -3.74
CA ILE A 141 -30.39 -15.85 -4.37
C ILE A 141 -29.15 -15.33 -5.11
N THR A 142 -27.96 -15.56 -4.53
CA THR A 142 -26.67 -15.21 -5.14
C THR A 142 -26.23 -16.19 -6.23
N GLN A 143 -27.00 -17.25 -6.49
CA GLN A 143 -26.71 -18.32 -7.44
C GLN A 143 -25.36 -19.03 -7.16
N ASP A 144 -24.96 -19.08 -5.89
CA ASP A 144 -23.80 -19.82 -5.44
C ASP A 144 -24.09 -21.32 -5.49
N THR A 145 -23.54 -22.00 -6.49
CA THR A 145 -23.69 -23.45 -6.67
C THR A 145 -22.69 -24.26 -5.83
N THR A 146 -21.83 -23.60 -5.06
CA THR A 146 -20.78 -24.25 -4.26
C THR A 146 -21.21 -24.50 -2.82
N ALA A 147 -22.27 -23.82 -2.36
CA ALA A 147 -22.86 -23.96 -1.04
C ALA A 147 -24.32 -24.42 -1.13
N LEU A 148 -24.64 -25.53 -0.47
CA LEU A 148 -25.97 -26.13 -0.39
C LEU A 148 -26.45 -26.09 1.05
N LYS A 149 -27.65 -25.54 1.29
CA LYS A 149 -28.31 -25.58 2.60
C LYS A 149 -29.70 -26.17 2.49
N VAL A 150 -29.94 -27.25 3.22
CA VAL A 150 -31.19 -28.01 3.19
C VAL A 150 -31.55 -28.43 4.60
N TYR A 151 -32.84 -28.61 4.87
CA TYR A 151 -33.33 -29.04 6.17
C TYR A 151 -34.12 -30.34 6.03
N THR A 152 -34.13 -31.16 7.06
CA THR A 152 -35.04 -32.30 7.12
C THR A 152 -35.90 -32.25 8.37
N LEU A 153 -37.18 -32.54 8.21
CA LEU A 153 -38.15 -32.69 9.29
C LEU A 153 -38.68 -34.12 9.29
N ASP A 154 -38.56 -34.84 10.41
CA ASP A 154 -39.15 -36.18 10.53
C ASP A 154 -40.68 -36.14 10.36
N TYR A 155 -41.29 -37.21 9.86
CA TYR A 155 -42.74 -37.33 9.72
C TYR A 155 -43.49 -37.19 11.05
N THR A 156 -42.85 -37.57 12.15
CA THR A 156 -43.38 -37.35 13.50
C THR A 156 -43.28 -35.90 13.97
N GLN A 157 -42.61 -35.03 13.20
CA GLN A 157 -42.37 -33.62 13.50
C GLN A 157 -41.73 -33.41 14.88
N THR A 158 -40.84 -34.32 15.28
CA THR A 158 -40.11 -34.25 16.56
C THR A 158 -38.68 -33.75 16.39
N THR A 159 -38.04 -34.09 15.27
CA THR A 159 -36.63 -33.78 15.01
C THR A 159 -36.48 -32.92 13.76
N PHE A 160 -35.76 -31.82 13.93
CA PHE A 160 -35.38 -30.91 12.87
C PHE A 160 -33.86 -30.97 12.68
N THR A 161 -33.43 -31.28 11.45
CA THR A 161 -32.00 -31.37 11.13
C THR A 161 -31.63 -30.36 10.06
N THR A 162 -30.56 -29.61 10.31
CA THR A 162 -29.95 -28.68 9.36
C THR A 162 -28.77 -29.34 8.69
N PHE A 163 -28.73 -29.28 7.36
CA PHE A 163 -27.60 -29.70 6.53
C PHE A 163 -27.02 -28.48 5.83
N PHE A 164 -25.72 -28.27 6.03
CA PHE A 164 -24.98 -27.29 5.27
C PHE A 164 -23.77 -27.97 4.65
N LEU A 165 -23.69 -28.00 3.31
CA LEU A 165 -22.62 -28.61 2.53
C LEU A 165 -21.95 -27.53 1.69
N GLN A 166 -20.63 -27.47 1.73
CA GLN A 166 -19.86 -26.61 0.82
C GLN A 166 -18.68 -27.36 0.22
N THR A 167 -18.38 -27.06 -1.04
CA THR A 167 -17.16 -27.52 -1.70
C THR A 167 -15.96 -26.72 -1.22
N MET A 168 -14.89 -27.43 -0.90
CA MET A 168 -13.70 -26.93 -0.23
C MET A 168 -12.48 -27.73 -0.72
N THR A 169 -11.31 -27.42 -0.16
CA THR A 169 -10.09 -28.19 -0.34
C THR A 169 -9.76 -29.00 0.92
N ILE A 170 -9.36 -30.26 0.72
CA ILE A 170 -8.78 -31.11 1.75
C ILE A 170 -7.27 -31.21 1.55
N SER A 171 -6.51 -30.86 2.57
CA SER A 171 -5.07 -31.12 2.66
C SER A 171 -4.83 -32.36 3.51
N ARG A 172 -4.03 -33.29 2.98
CA ARG A 172 -3.69 -34.57 3.62
C ARG A 172 -2.18 -34.64 3.80
N PRO A 173 -1.62 -34.07 4.88
CA PRO A 173 -0.18 -33.98 5.09
C PRO A 173 0.52 -35.35 5.08
N SER A 174 -0.11 -36.37 5.65
CA SER A 174 0.45 -37.74 5.67
C SER A 174 0.65 -38.35 4.28
N LYS A 175 -0.07 -37.85 3.28
CA LYS A 175 -0.03 -38.31 1.88
C LYS A 175 0.56 -37.29 0.92
N TYR A 176 0.99 -36.12 1.43
CA TYR A 176 1.46 -34.98 0.63
C TYR A 176 0.53 -34.64 -0.54
N ARG A 177 -0.79 -34.72 -0.32
CA ARG A 177 -1.81 -34.51 -1.35
C ARG A 177 -2.82 -33.45 -0.90
N GLN A 178 -3.17 -32.57 -1.82
CA GLN A 178 -4.35 -31.73 -1.75
C GLN A 178 -5.37 -32.22 -2.79
N ALA A 179 -6.66 -32.13 -2.47
CA ALA A 179 -7.74 -32.52 -3.36
C ALA A 179 -8.97 -31.65 -3.08
N ALA A 180 -9.91 -31.61 -4.02
CA ALA A 180 -11.25 -31.08 -3.75
C ALA A 180 -11.97 -31.99 -2.74
N CYS A 181 -12.85 -31.40 -1.94
CA CYS A 181 -13.75 -32.14 -1.08
C CYS A 181 -15.08 -31.39 -0.90
N GLY A 182 -16.12 -32.12 -0.51
CA GLY A 182 -17.33 -31.55 0.07
C GLY A 182 -17.30 -31.71 1.58
N THR A 183 -17.51 -30.62 2.32
CA THR A 183 -17.62 -30.66 3.78
C THR A 183 -19.06 -30.37 4.16
N ALA A 184 -19.74 -31.33 4.77
CA ALA A 184 -21.08 -31.18 5.29
C ALA A 184 -21.04 -31.03 6.82
N THR A 185 -21.75 -30.04 7.35
CA THR A 185 -22.02 -29.90 8.78
C THR A 185 -23.50 -30.16 9.03
N ILE A 186 -23.78 -31.07 9.96
CA ILE A 186 -25.13 -31.53 10.29
C ILE A 186 -25.41 -31.19 11.75
N ALA A 187 -26.53 -30.53 12.00
CA ALA A 187 -27.02 -30.22 13.35
C ALA A 187 -28.46 -30.72 13.51
N SER A 188 -28.68 -31.68 14.40
CA SER A 188 -30.00 -32.24 14.69
C SER A 188 -30.52 -31.74 16.04
N ILE A 189 -31.74 -31.21 16.02
CA ILE A 189 -32.42 -30.60 17.15
C ILE A 189 -33.74 -31.32 17.40
N SER A 190 -34.03 -31.64 18.66
CA SER A 190 -35.37 -32.05 19.08
C SER A 190 -36.22 -30.80 19.31
N LEU A 191 -37.39 -30.71 18.69
CA LEU A 191 -38.27 -29.55 18.77
C LEU A 191 -38.76 -29.31 20.22
N ASP A 192 -38.97 -30.38 21.00
CA ASP A 192 -39.35 -30.32 22.42
C ASP A 192 -38.32 -29.62 23.34
N LEU A 193 -37.06 -29.49 22.88
CA LEU A 193 -35.97 -28.89 23.67
C LEU A 193 -35.76 -27.40 23.36
N ILE A 194 -36.54 -26.84 22.44
CA ILE A 194 -36.43 -25.44 22.04
C ILE A 194 -37.22 -24.57 23.01
N ASP A 195 -36.56 -23.56 23.58
CA ASP A 195 -37.26 -22.51 24.34
C ASP A 195 -38.02 -21.58 23.37
N GLU A 196 -39.35 -21.53 23.49
CA GLU A 196 -40.24 -20.73 22.64
C GLU A 196 -39.93 -19.22 22.69
N GLN A 197 -39.50 -18.70 23.84
CA GLN A 197 -39.33 -17.25 24.02
C GLN A 197 -38.01 -16.77 23.43
N ASP A 198 -36.93 -17.50 23.71
CA ASP A 198 -35.59 -17.10 23.33
C ASP A 198 -35.11 -17.76 22.02
N MET A 199 -35.83 -18.78 21.50
CA MET A 199 -35.39 -19.62 20.36
C MET A 199 -33.96 -20.13 20.58
N THR A 200 -33.68 -20.59 21.80
CA THR A 200 -32.38 -21.13 22.18
C THR A 200 -32.51 -22.53 22.73
N ILE A 201 -31.41 -23.28 22.61
CA ILE A 201 -31.24 -24.55 23.30
C ILE A 201 -30.07 -24.36 24.25
N LYS A 202 -30.33 -24.44 25.55
CA LYS A 202 -29.25 -24.49 26.56
C LYS A 202 -28.61 -25.87 26.52
N SER A 203 -27.66 -26.06 25.61
CA SER A 203 -26.90 -27.29 25.48
C SER A 203 -25.54 -27.15 26.19
N THR A 204 -25.20 -28.11 27.04
CA THR A 204 -23.85 -28.27 27.61
C THR A 204 -22.98 -29.23 26.79
N LYS A 205 -23.48 -29.68 25.64
CA LYS A 205 -22.78 -30.64 24.77
C LYS A 205 -21.52 -30.03 24.15
N THR A 206 -20.54 -30.88 23.89
CA THR A 206 -19.31 -30.48 23.19
C THR A 206 -19.58 -30.23 21.70
N LEU A 207 -18.64 -29.56 21.00
CA LEU A 207 -18.78 -29.20 19.57
C LEU A 207 -19.14 -30.42 18.70
N ASN A 208 -18.37 -31.52 18.83
CA ASN A 208 -18.56 -32.74 18.05
C ASN A 208 -19.81 -33.56 18.46
N GLU A 209 -20.43 -33.23 19.60
CA GLU A 209 -21.72 -33.81 20.02
C GLU A 209 -22.91 -32.99 19.51
N MET A 210 -22.72 -31.70 19.24
CA MET A 210 -23.74 -30.81 18.66
C MET A 210 -23.73 -30.86 17.13
N TYR A 211 -22.55 -30.94 16.54
CA TYR A 211 -22.35 -30.91 15.09
C TYR A 211 -21.65 -32.19 14.63
N THR A 212 -22.24 -32.85 13.64
CA THR A 212 -21.58 -33.94 12.92
C THR A 212 -21.00 -33.38 11.62
N THR A 213 -19.69 -33.42 11.48
CA THR A 213 -19.00 -33.02 10.24
C THR A 213 -18.70 -34.25 9.40
N LEU A 214 -19.08 -34.21 8.13
CA LEU A 214 -18.83 -35.24 7.14
C LEU A 214 -17.99 -34.67 5.99
N VAL A 215 -17.11 -35.49 5.42
CA VAL A 215 -16.22 -35.09 4.32
C VAL A 215 -16.30 -36.11 3.20
N GLY A 216 -16.67 -35.65 2.00
CA GLY A 216 -16.59 -36.38 0.75
C GLY A 216 -15.31 -35.98 0.01
N VAL A 217 -14.33 -36.87 -0.06
CA VAL A 217 -13.07 -36.63 -0.79
C VAL A 217 -13.35 -36.71 -2.29
N ASP A 218 -12.75 -35.82 -3.09
CA ASP A 218 -12.93 -35.70 -4.54
C ASP A 218 -14.35 -35.25 -4.99
N PHE A 219 -15.25 -34.93 -4.05
CA PHE A 219 -16.48 -34.17 -4.32
C PHE A 219 -16.11 -32.72 -4.69
N PRO A 220 -16.78 -32.06 -5.66
CA PRO A 220 -18.01 -32.46 -6.37
C PRO A 220 -17.83 -33.37 -7.60
N TYR A 221 -16.60 -33.75 -7.97
CA TYR A 221 -16.35 -34.56 -9.17
C TYR A 221 -16.81 -36.01 -9.03
N GLU A 222 -16.82 -36.55 -7.81
CA GLU A 222 -17.27 -37.92 -7.51
C GLU A 222 -18.42 -37.94 -6.48
N ILE A 223 -19.64 -37.73 -6.95
CA ILE A 223 -20.84 -37.71 -6.08
C ILE A 223 -21.23 -39.10 -5.52
N SER A 224 -20.83 -40.18 -6.19
CA SER A 224 -21.17 -41.55 -5.80
C SER A 224 -20.30 -42.13 -4.66
N SER A 225 -19.33 -41.35 -4.17
CA SER A 225 -18.45 -41.78 -3.09
C SER A 225 -19.07 -41.38 -1.73
N PRO A 226 -19.21 -42.31 -0.77
CA PRO A 226 -19.84 -42.03 0.52
C PRO A 226 -19.00 -41.07 1.36
N PHE A 227 -19.67 -40.13 2.02
CA PHE A 227 -19.02 -39.18 2.91
C PHE A 227 -18.54 -39.89 4.19
N LYS A 228 -17.40 -39.44 4.72
CA LYS A 228 -16.80 -40.01 5.94
C LYS A 228 -16.92 -39.04 7.09
N VAL A 229 -17.17 -39.54 8.29
CA VAL A 229 -17.20 -38.72 9.50
C VAL A 229 -15.82 -38.14 9.77
N ALA A 230 -15.76 -36.83 9.97
CA ALA A 230 -14.57 -36.09 10.35
C ALA A 230 -14.76 -35.52 11.77
N ILE A 231 -13.85 -35.85 12.67
CA ILE A 231 -13.88 -35.35 14.05
C ILE A 231 -13.03 -34.09 14.12
N LEU A 232 -13.66 -32.93 14.37
CA LEU A 232 -12.95 -31.65 14.50
C LEU A 232 -12.14 -31.64 15.81
N LYS A 233 -10.90 -31.16 15.76
CA LYS A 233 -10.06 -31.05 16.96
C LYS A 233 -10.53 -29.95 17.90
N ASP A 234 -10.73 -28.77 17.33
CA ASP A 234 -11.07 -27.51 17.99
C ASP A 234 -11.84 -26.62 16.98
N LYS A 235 -12.12 -25.38 17.37
CA LYS A 235 -12.62 -24.33 16.46
C LYS A 235 -11.62 -24.05 15.31
N ALA A 236 -12.08 -23.27 14.33
CA ALA A 236 -11.25 -22.76 13.24
C ALA A 236 -9.94 -22.16 13.74
N LYS A 237 -8.83 -22.50 13.09
CA LYS A 237 -7.52 -21.87 13.34
C LYS A 237 -7.51 -20.43 12.83
N GLU A 238 -6.60 -19.64 13.35
CA GLU A 238 -6.28 -18.30 12.83
C GLU A 238 -5.85 -18.31 11.35
N THR A 239 -5.45 -19.47 10.82
CA THR A 239 -5.10 -19.67 9.40
C THR A 239 -6.32 -19.92 8.50
N GLY A 240 -7.55 -19.83 9.01
CA GLY A 240 -8.78 -20.03 8.22
C GLY A 240 -9.02 -21.48 7.82
N ALA A 241 -8.60 -22.44 8.64
CA ALA A 241 -8.75 -23.87 8.37
C ALA A 241 -9.23 -24.64 9.61
N TRP A 242 -9.92 -25.75 9.37
CA TRP A 242 -10.24 -26.75 10.39
C TRP A 242 -9.23 -27.89 10.36
N ASP A 243 -8.74 -28.28 11.53
CA ASP A 243 -8.03 -29.54 11.70
C ASP A 243 -9.03 -30.62 12.13
N ALA A 244 -9.04 -31.73 11.40
CA ALA A 244 -9.92 -32.85 11.70
C ALA A 244 -9.20 -34.20 11.59
N TYR A 245 -9.85 -35.24 12.10
CA TYR A 245 -9.44 -36.63 11.92
C TYR A 245 -10.45 -37.39 11.05
N ILE A 246 -9.96 -38.07 10.01
CA ILE A 246 -10.71 -39.08 9.26
C ILE A 246 -10.04 -40.43 9.46
N SER A 247 -10.71 -41.37 10.14
CA SER A 247 -10.23 -42.76 10.32
C SER A 247 -8.75 -42.86 10.76
N ASN A 248 -8.34 -42.02 11.73
CA ASN A 248 -6.98 -41.85 12.28
C ASN A 248 -5.98 -41.00 11.46
N GLU A 249 -6.37 -40.45 10.32
CA GLU A 249 -5.54 -39.52 9.55
C GLU A 249 -5.84 -38.06 9.94
N VAL A 250 -4.80 -37.28 10.25
CA VAL A 250 -4.94 -35.82 10.41
C VAL A 250 -5.12 -35.18 9.05
N ILE A 251 -6.18 -34.42 8.91
CA ILE A 251 -6.50 -33.66 7.70
C ILE A 251 -6.73 -32.19 8.05
N SER A 252 -6.61 -31.33 7.05
CA SER A 252 -6.98 -29.92 7.15
C SER A 252 -8.02 -29.59 6.08
N LEU A 253 -9.12 -28.96 6.48
CA LEU A 253 -10.24 -28.56 5.63
C LEU A 253 -10.28 -27.04 5.55
N GLN A 254 -10.32 -26.51 4.33
CA GLN A 254 -10.38 -25.07 4.10
C GLN A 254 -11.01 -24.78 2.73
N GLY A 255 -11.89 -23.81 2.67
CA GLY A 255 -12.30 -23.16 1.45
C GLY A 255 -11.18 -22.24 0.96
N THR A 256 -11.16 -21.97 -0.34
CA THR A 256 -10.11 -21.17 -0.96
C THR A 256 -10.74 -20.21 -1.95
N GLU A 257 -10.34 -18.96 -1.98
CA GLU A 257 -10.83 -17.98 -2.97
C GLU A 257 -9.78 -16.92 -3.28
N GLY A 258 -9.86 -16.26 -4.43
CA GLY A 258 -8.95 -15.20 -4.82
C GLY A 258 -8.13 -15.53 -6.06
N ILE A 259 -6.99 -14.85 -6.23
CA ILE A 259 -6.22 -14.86 -7.47
C ILE A 259 -4.74 -15.21 -7.25
N TYR A 260 -4.14 -15.84 -8.25
CA TYR A 260 -2.68 -16.03 -8.30
C TYR A 260 -2.12 -15.88 -9.71
N ARG A 261 -0.79 -15.72 -9.81
CA ARG A 261 -0.02 -15.74 -11.05
C ARG A 261 1.03 -16.82 -10.99
N THR A 262 1.09 -17.68 -12.02
CA THR A 262 2.02 -18.81 -12.13
C THR A 262 1.80 -19.89 -11.07
N ALA A 263 1.83 -19.54 -9.79
CA ALA A 263 1.52 -20.41 -8.67
C ALA A 263 1.12 -19.57 -7.45
N VAL A 264 0.25 -20.13 -6.62
CA VAL A 264 -0.18 -19.57 -5.31
C VAL A 264 1.02 -19.23 -4.43
N ASP A 265 2.06 -20.07 -4.47
CA ASP A 265 3.29 -19.87 -3.72
C ASP A 265 4.26 -18.84 -4.31
N SER A 266 4.02 -18.38 -5.54
CA SER A 266 4.87 -17.40 -6.22
C SER A 266 4.30 -16.00 -6.06
N GLN A 267 3.09 -15.77 -6.56
CA GLN A 267 2.37 -14.50 -6.55
C GLN A 267 0.90 -14.80 -6.35
N GLY A 268 0.36 -14.47 -5.18
CA GLY A 268 -1.00 -14.83 -4.82
C GLY A 268 -1.61 -13.85 -3.84
N ASN A 269 -2.90 -13.62 -4.00
CA ASN A 269 -3.74 -12.90 -3.06
C ASN A 269 -5.06 -13.65 -2.94
N TYR A 270 -5.23 -14.33 -1.82
CA TYR A 270 -6.29 -15.32 -1.66
C TYR A 270 -6.71 -15.42 -0.19
N ASP A 271 -7.93 -15.85 0.05
CA ASP A 271 -8.44 -16.14 1.39
C ASP A 271 -8.58 -17.64 1.59
N TYR A 272 -8.33 -18.07 2.82
CA TYR A 272 -8.82 -19.34 3.33
C TYR A 272 -10.05 -19.10 4.19
N TYR A 273 -11.11 -19.87 3.96
CA TYR A 273 -12.33 -19.69 4.71
C TYR A 273 -12.92 -20.99 5.23
N VAL A 274 -13.60 -20.86 6.36
CA VAL A 274 -14.49 -21.87 6.95
C VAL A 274 -15.72 -21.12 7.49
N TRP A 275 -16.69 -21.82 8.07
CA TRP A 275 -17.80 -21.17 8.76
C TRP A 275 -17.70 -21.36 10.27
N ASP A 276 -18.35 -20.49 11.03
CA ASP A 276 -18.45 -20.64 12.47
C ASP A 276 -19.45 -21.74 12.85
N LEU A 277 -19.20 -22.35 14.00
CA LEU A 277 -20.08 -23.36 14.61
C LEU A 277 -20.58 -22.78 15.94
N PRO A 278 -21.73 -22.07 15.92
CA PRO A 278 -22.21 -21.35 17.09
C PRO A 278 -22.60 -22.30 18.23
N SER A 279 -22.65 -21.78 19.46
CA SER A 279 -23.09 -22.59 20.61
C SER A 279 -24.58 -22.94 20.54
N ASN A 280 -25.38 -22.15 19.81
CA ASN A 280 -26.80 -22.40 19.58
C ASN A 280 -27.03 -22.98 18.17
N PRO A 281 -27.47 -24.25 18.03
CA PRO A 281 -27.68 -24.85 16.72
C PRO A 281 -28.87 -24.24 15.95
N ILE A 282 -29.77 -23.52 16.62
CA ILE A 282 -30.85 -22.76 15.95
C ILE A 282 -30.26 -21.56 15.18
N GLU A 283 -29.20 -20.94 15.73
CA GLU A 283 -28.48 -19.87 15.03
C GLU A 283 -27.80 -20.40 13.77
N PHE A 284 -27.23 -21.60 13.83
CA PHE A 284 -26.67 -22.28 12.64
C PHE A 284 -27.76 -22.57 11.58
N ALA A 285 -28.98 -22.90 12.01
CA ALA A 285 -30.11 -23.09 11.10
C ALA A 285 -30.49 -21.78 10.39
N SER A 286 -30.39 -20.62 11.03
CA SER A 286 -30.73 -19.33 10.40
C SER A 286 -29.57 -18.68 9.66
N ILE A 287 -28.35 -18.73 10.19
CA ILE A 287 -27.19 -17.96 9.72
C ILE A 287 -25.95 -18.86 9.67
N ILE A 288 -25.29 -18.87 8.51
CA ILE A 288 -23.94 -19.44 8.34
C ILE A 288 -22.98 -18.26 8.25
N GLN A 289 -22.23 -18.03 9.33
CA GLN A 289 -21.23 -16.96 9.39
C GLN A 289 -19.89 -17.50 8.87
N TYR A 290 -19.35 -16.93 7.80
CA TYR A 290 -18.00 -17.29 7.34
C TYR A 290 -16.93 -16.60 8.17
N ILE A 291 -15.79 -17.27 8.30
CA ILE A 291 -14.57 -16.77 8.91
C ILE A 291 -13.47 -16.90 7.85
N ASN A 292 -12.87 -15.79 7.46
CA ASN A 292 -11.85 -15.72 6.41
C ASN A 292 -10.50 -15.33 7.01
N ALA A 293 -9.44 -16.01 6.59
CA ALA A 293 -8.06 -15.65 6.84
C ALA A 293 -7.39 -15.27 5.52
N SER A 294 -7.05 -14.00 5.37
CA SER A 294 -6.51 -13.48 4.13
C SER A 294 -5.00 -13.64 4.01
N HIS A 295 -4.55 -14.02 2.82
CA HIS A 295 -3.16 -14.26 2.49
C HIS A 295 -2.73 -13.43 1.29
N SER A 296 -1.53 -12.86 1.38
CA SER A 296 -0.85 -12.22 0.24
C SER A 296 0.61 -12.65 0.19
N LYS A 297 1.06 -13.09 -0.99
CA LYS A 297 2.40 -13.57 -1.24
C LYS A 297 2.95 -13.03 -2.54
N ASP A 298 4.18 -12.51 -2.50
CA ASP A 298 4.91 -12.10 -3.70
C ASP A 298 6.39 -12.44 -3.56
N SER A 299 6.82 -13.43 -4.33
CA SER A 299 8.20 -13.89 -4.40
C SER A 299 9.15 -12.87 -5.00
N TYR A 300 8.66 -11.83 -5.69
CA TYR A 300 9.48 -10.72 -6.21
C TYR A 300 9.62 -9.55 -5.22
N ALA A 301 8.98 -9.61 -4.06
CA ALA A 301 9.04 -8.56 -3.04
C ALA A 301 10.48 -8.30 -2.53
N TRP A 302 11.42 -9.25 -2.65
CA TRP A 302 12.82 -9.05 -2.29
C TRP A 302 13.49 -7.93 -3.10
N LEU A 303 13.12 -7.73 -4.37
CA LEU A 303 13.64 -6.63 -5.21
C LEU A 303 13.28 -5.28 -4.59
N ARG A 304 12.00 -5.15 -4.18
CA ARG A 304 11.47 -3.94 -3.53
C ARG A 304 12.11 -3.71 -2.17
N LEU A 305 12.33 -4.77 -1.40
CA LEU A 305 13.02 -4.71 -0.11
C LEU A 305 14.45 -4.16 -0.26
N LEU A 306 15.22 -4.63 -1.24
CA LEU A 306 16.58 -4.11 -1.49
C LEU A 306 16.57 -2.62 -1.83
N ILE A 307 15.61 -2.18 -2.65
CA ILE A 307 15.46 -0.78 -3.07
C ILE A 307 15.08 0.11 -1.87
N GLY A 308 14.07 -0.29 -1.09
CA GLY A 308 13.56 0.47 0.07
C GLY A 308 14.59 0.59 1.21
N VAL A 309 15.26 -0.52 1.55
CA VAL A 309 16.34 -0.52 2.56
C VAL A 309 17.48 0.39 2.14
N GLY A 310 17.85 0.37 0.85
CA GLY A 310 18.93 1.18 0.30
C GLY A 310 18.73 2.67 0.54
N ILE A 311 17.52 3.21 0.29
CA ILE A 311 17.22 4.62 0.55
C ILE A 311 17.18 4.92 2.04
N THR A 312 16.45 4.10 2.79
CA THR A 312 16.27 4.28 4.24
C THR A 312 17.62 4.41 4.94
N LEU A 313 18.57 3.51 4.63
CA LEU A 313 19.92 3.55 5.17
C LEU A 313 20.67 4.85 4.80
N ASN A 314 20.51 5.35 3.58
CA ASN A 314 21.16 6.60 3.17
C ASN A 314 20.56 7.83 3.87
N ILE A 315 19.24 7.88 4.05
CA ILE A 315 18.60 8.98 4.78
C ILE A 315 19.02 8.95 6.25
N VAL A 316 19.03 7.77 6.88
CA VAL A 316 19.48 7.60 8.28
C VAL A 316 20.94 8.06 8.46
N ILE A 317 21.83 7.68 7.54
CA ILE A 317 23.22 8.14 7.58
C ILE A 317 23.30 9.67 7.48
N THR A 318 22.54 10.27 6.55
CA THR A 318 22.54 11.73 6.35
C THR A 318 22.01 12.44 7.59
N LEU A 319 20.94 11.91 8.19
CA LEU A 319 20.36 12.40 9.44
C LEU A 319 21.36 12.33 10.61
N LEU A 320 22.11 11.23 10.75
CA LEU A 320 23.13 11.08 11.78
C LEU A 320 24.24 12.12 11.64
N VAL A 321 24.73 12.35 10.42
CA VAL A 321 25.73 13.40 10.15
C VAL A 321 25.16 14.78 10.45
N ALA A 322 23.89 15.03 10.10
CA ALA A 322 23.22 16.29 10.37
C ALA A 322 23.07 16.55 11.87
N MET A 323 22.66 15.54 12.65
CA MET A 323 22.53 15.62 14.11
C MET A 323 23.87 15.87 14.79
N LEU A 324 24.92 15.15 14.40
CA LEU A 324 26.28 15.37 14.92
C LEU A 324 26.77 16.79 14.64
N THR A 325 26.52 17.28 13.43
CA THR A 325 26.92 18.62 13.01
C THR A 325 26.16 19.70 13.80
N SER A 326 24.84 19.55 13.95
CA SER A 326 24.00 20.45 14.76
C SER A 326 24.44 20.48 16.23
N PHE A 327 24.76 19.30 16.80
CA PHE A 327 25.23 19.18 18.18
C PHE A 327 26.56 19.89 18.42
N HIS A 328 27.55 19.72 17.53
CA HIS A 328 28.84 20.41 17.66
C HIS A 328 28.74 21.91 17.42
N LEU A 329 27.84 22.36 16.52
CA LEU A 329 27.53 23.79 16.34
C LEU A 329 26.93 24.39 17.62
N TYR A 330 26.00 23.67 18.26
CA TYR A 330 25.40 24.11 19.52
C TYR A 330 26.45 24.23 20.64
N ILE A 331 27.29 23.20 20.83
CA ILE A 331 28.33 23.23 21.86
C ILE A 331 29.39 24.29 21.58
N GLY A 332 29.87 24.40 20.34
CA GLY A 332 30.99 25.25 19.98
C GLY A 332 30.64 26.72 19.79
N GLN A 333 29.45 27.02 19.26
CA GLN A 333 29.04 28.37 18.84
C GLN A 333 27.73 28.85 19.47
N GLN A 334 27.00 28.00 20.20
CA GLN A 334 25.67 28.31 20.75
C GLN A 334 24.63 28.68 19.69
N VAL A 335 24.80 28.18 18.45
CA VAL A 335 23.87 28.40 17.34
C VAL A 335 22.97 27.18 17.17
N ILE A 336 21.65 27.39 17.20
CA ILE A 336 20.66 26.35 16.88
C ILE A 336 20.53 26.28 15.36
N TRP A 337 21.02 25.19 14.76
CA TRP A 337 20.98 24.97 13.32
C TRP A 337 20.10 23.77 12.97
N VAL A 338 19.11 24.00 12.11
CA VAL A 338 18.22 22.96 11.58
C VAL A 338 18.65 22.62 10.15
N PRO A 339 19.05 21.36 9.88
CA PRO A 339 19.46 20.92 8.55
C PRO A 339 18.26 20.80 7.60
N ASP A 340 18.49 21.06 6.32
CA ASP A 340 17.56 20.63 5.26
C ASP A 340 18.07 19.31 4.67
N LEU A 341 17.39 18.21 4.99
CA LEU A 341 17.87 16.86 4.68
C LEU A 341 17.53 16.43 3.25
N PHE A 342 16.42 16.93 2.70
CA PHE A 342 15.87 16.45 1.45
C PHE A 342 16.74 16.71 0.21
N PRO A 343 17.40 17.88 0.06
CA PRO A 343 18.26 18.15 -1.10
C PRO A 343 19.39 17.12 -1.30
N CYS A 344 19.91 16.56 -0.19
CA CYS A 344 20.96 15.55 -0.21
C CYS A 344 20.49 14.19 -0.77
N ILE A 345 19.17 13.96 -0.84
CA ILE A 345 18.59 12.65 -1.20
C ILE A 345 17.77 12.67 -2.50
N GLN A 346 17.52 13.85 -3.09
CA GLN A 346 16.75 14.02 -4.33
C GLN A 346 17.18 13.07 -5.47
N HIS A 347 18.48 12.98 -5.73
CA HIS A 347 19.03 12.09 -6.77
C HIS A 347 18.75 10.61 -6.48
N ARG A 348 18.71 10.21 -5.20
CA ARG A 348 18.43 8.83 -4.78
C ARG A 348 16.94 8.51 -4.88
N VAL A 349 16.08 9.49 -4.61
CA VAL A 349 14.63 9.37 -4.81
C VAL A 349 14.33 9.12 -6.29
N ILE A 350 14.96 9.88 -7.20
CA ILE A 350 14.84 9.65 -8.65
C ILE A 350 15.32 8.25 -9.03
N LEU A 351 16.51 7.84 -8.55
CA LEU A 351 17.03 6.50 -8.82
C LEU A 351 16.07 5.40 -8.36
N ARG A 352 15.45 5.55 -7.19
CA ARG A 352 14.43 4.60 -6.74
C ARG A 352 13.20 4.60 -7.60
N ALA A 353 12.67 5.75 -7.99
CA ALA A 353 11.49 5.80 -8.84
C ALA A 353 11.76 5.05 -10.17
N LEU A 354 12.95 5.21 -10.74
CA LEU A 354 13.38 4.47 -11.93
C LEU A 354 13.50 2.96 -11.67
N LEU A 355 14.10 2.55 -10.55
CA LEU A 355 14.21 1.13 -10.18
C LEU A 355 12.84 0.51 -9.90
N CYS A 356 11.93 1.24 -9.26
CA CYS A 356 10.54 0.83 -9.04
C CYS A 356 9.83 0.62 -10.40
N GLY A 357 10.01 1.54 -11.36
CA GLY A 357 9.53 1.37 -12.74
C GLY A 357 10.07 0.10 -13.41
N CYS A 358 11.35 -0.24 -13.19
CA CYS A 358 11.93 -1.49 -13.70
C CYS A 358 11.29 -2.72 -13.04
N VAL A 359 11.05 -2.69 -11.74
CA VAL A 359 10.38 -3.78 -11.01
C VAL A 359 8.95 -3.96 -11.50
N LEU A 360 8.20 -2.87 -11.71
CA LEU A 360 6.86 -2.91 -12.27
C LEU A 360 6.84 -3.58 -13.65
N TRP A 361 7.81 -3.25 -14.51
CA TRP A 361 7.93 -3.87 -15.81
C TRP A 361 8.25 -5.38 -15.73
N ILE A 362 9.15 -5.79 -14.84
CA ILE A 362 9.54 -7.20 -14.67
C ILE A 362 8.39 -8.04 -14.09
N THR A 363 7.60 -7.46 -13.18
CA THR A 363 6.53 -8.16 -12.45
C THR A 363 5.15 -8.06 -13.11
N ASP A 364 5.09 -7.53 -14.35
CA ASP A 364 3.85 -7.17 -15.03
C ASP A 364 2.89 -6.43 -14.08
N TRP A 365 3.37 -5.39 -13.40
CA TRP A 365 2.56 -4.52 -12.53
C TRP A 365 1.81 -5.24 -11.39
N TRP A 366 2.18 -6.48 -11.04
CA TRP A 366 1.42 -7.34 -10.12
C TRP A 366 0.97 -6.63 -8.85
N HIS A 367 1.88 -6.05 -8.08
CA HIS A 367 1.54 -5.49 -6.78
C HIS A 367 0.65 -4.23 -6.85
N ILE A 368 0.77 -3.43 -7.91
CA ILE A 368 -0.10 -2.27 -8.13
C ILE A 368 -1.49 -2.75 -8.52
N PHE A 369 -1.56 -3.75 -9.40
CA PHE A 369 -2.80 -4.40 -9.79
C PHE A 369 -3.49 -5.07 -8.60
N GLU A 370 -2.75 -5.84 -7.80
CA GLU A 370 -3.19 -6.50 -6.58
C GLU A 370 -3.80 -5.50 -5.60
N TRP A 371 -3.10 -4.38 -5.34
CA TRP A 371 -3.60 -3.32 -4.47
C TRP A 371 -4.87 -2.67 -5.03
N SER A 372 -4.91 -2.42 -6.33
CA SER A 372 -6.03 -1.77 -7.00
C SER A 372 -7.28 -2.66 -7.04
N LEU A 373 -7.08 -3.98 -7.20
CA LEU A 373 -8.15 -4.97 -7.15
C LEU A 373 -8.69 -5.11 -5.73
N ALA A 374 -7.83 -5.17 -4.71
CA ALA A 374 -8.26 -5.26 -3.32
C ALA A 374 -9.06 -4.03 -2.86
N GLU A 375 -8.65 -2.81 -3.24
CA GLU A 375 -9.43 -1.59 -2.96
C GLU A 375 -10.78 -1.60 -3.71
N THR A 376 -10.82 -2.15 -4.93
CA THR A 376 -12.06 -2.30 -5.69
C THR A 376 -13.00 -3.32 -5.03
N ASN A 377 -12.48 -4.47 -4.62
CA ASN A 377 -13.23 -5.52 -3.94
C ASN A 377 -13.79 -5.01 -2.60
N ALA A 378 -12.98 -4.29 -1.82
CA ALA A 378 -13.43 -3.66 -0.58
C ALA A 378 -14.58 -2.67 -0.82
N ARG A 379 -14.52 -1.85 -1.88
CA ARG A 379 -15.61 -0.94 -2.26
C ARG A 379 -16.90 -1.66 -2.66
N LEU A 380 -16.79 -2.80 -3.34
CA LEU A 380 -17.94 -3.58 -3.80
C LEU A 380 -18.46 -4.58 -2.76
N GLY A 381 -17.78 -4.74 -1.63
CA GLY A 381 -18.10 -5.76 -0.63
C GLY A 381 -17.77 -7.19 -1.09
N LEU A 382 -16.82 -7.34 -2.01
CA LEU A 382 -16.32 -8.64 -2.48
C LEU A 382 -15.18 -9.10 -1.57
N THR A 383 -15.16 -10.41 -1.24
CA THR A 383 -14.13 -11.05 -0.41
C THR A 383 -13.01 -11.64 -1.26
N GLY A 384 -12.01 -12.25 -0.63
CA GLY A 384 -10.99 -13.03 -1.32
C GLY A 384 -9.73 -12.28 -1.69
N THR A 385 -9.58 -11.02 -1.27
CA THR A 385 -8.34 -10.26 -1.49
C THR A 385 -8.03 -9.31 -0.34
N PHE A 386 -6.76 -9.24 0.06
CA PHE A 386 -6.24 -8.26 1.01
C PHE A 386 -4.85 -7.78 0.60
N VAL A 387 -4.54 -6.52 0.91
CA VAL A 387 -3.23 -5.93 0.63
C VAL A 387 -2.72 -5.06 1.76
N LEU A 388 -1.40 -5.05 1.92
CA LEU A 388 -0.71 -4.09 2.77
C LEU A 388 -0.53 -2.76 2.02
N SER A 389 -1.37 -1.79 2.33
CA SER A 389 -1.45 -0.50 1.62
C SER A 389 -0.16 0.33 1.68
N ASN A 390 0.67 0.19 2.73
CA ASN A 390 1.89 0.98 2.86
C ASN A 390 2.86 0.77 1.69
N ILE A 391 2.84 -0.42 1.07
CA ILE A 391 3.71 -0.74 -0.07
C ILE A 391 3.38 0.17 -1.26
N ALA A 392 2.10 0.23 -1.65
CA ALA A 392 1.65 1.07 -2.75
C ALA A 392 1.87 2.55 -2.45
N ILE A 393 1.54 3.01 -1.25
CA ILE A 393 1.72 4.42 -0.82
C ILE A 393 3.18 4.86 -0.96
N ALA A 394 4.13 4.04 -0.49
CA ALA A 394 5.54 4.37 -0.51
C ALA A 394 6.07 4.57 -1.93
N ASP A 395 5.73 3.66 -2.84
CA ASP A 395 6.13 3.76 -4.24
C ASP A 395 5.52 4.97 -4.92
N VAL A 396 4.25 5.24 -4.65
CA VAL A 396 3.50 6.35 -5.25
C VAL A 396 4.02 7.70 -4.78
N ILE A 397 4.27 7.88 -3.48
CA ILE A 397 4.87 9.10 -2.94
C ILE A 397 6.25 9.32 -3.54
N MET A 398 7.05 8.28 -3.70
CA MET A 398 8.42 8.42 -4.18
C MET A 398 8.50 8.69 -5.69
N VAL A 399 7.61 8.09 -6.46
CA VAL A 399 7.41 8.46 -7.87
C VAL A 399 6.96 9.91 -7.99
N SER A 400 6.00 10.37 -7.16
CA SER A 400 5.59 11.78 -7.13
C SER A 400 6.76 12.71 -6.79
N LEU A 401 7.53 12.42 -5.74
CA LEU A 401 8.68 13.22 -5.33
C LEU A 401 9.75 13.28 -6.44
N ALA A 402 9.99 12.18 -7.16
CA ALA A 402 10.90 12.14 -8.31
C ALA A 402 10.38 13.00 -9.48
N ILE A 403 9.08 12.94 -9.79
CA ILE A 403 8.45 13.78 -10.81
C ILE A 403 8.61 15.26 -10.44
N PHE A 404 8.22 15.66 -9.22
CA PHE A 404 8.28 17.06 -8.81
C PHE A 404 9.70 17.59 -8.69
N THR A 405 10.67 16.76 -8.28
CA THR A 405 12.08 17.13 -8.34
C THR A 405 12.51 17.42 -9.78
N SER A 406 12.12 16.56 -10.73
CA SER A 406 12.46 16.72 -12.15
C SER A 406 11.80 17.96 -12.77
N VAL A 407 10.52 18.20 -12.47
CA VAL A 407 9.76 19.38 -12.92
C VAL A 407 10.35 20.66 -12.32
N ALA A 408 10.74 20.64 -11.05
CA ALA A 408 11.38 21.77 -10.39
C ALA A 408 12.71 22.15 -11.05
N HIS A 409 13.54 21.16 -11.39
CA HIS A 409 14.77 21.40 -12.15
C HIS A 409 14.48 21.94 -13.55
N LEU A 410 13.45 21.43 -14.24
CA LEU A 410 13.09 21.93 -15.57
C LEU A 410 12.61 23.39 -15.54
N LEU A 411 11.84 23.76 -14.52
CA LEU A 411 11.29 25.10 -14.35
C LEU A 411 12.23 26.06 -13.61
N ASN A 412 13.38 25.55 -13.12
CA ASN A 412 14.32 26.28 -12.27
C ASN A 412 13.59 26.94 -11.08
N VAL A 413 12.94 26.13 -10.24
CA VAL A 413 12.22 26.58 -9.02
C VAL A 413 12.60 25.75 -7.80
N CYS A 414 12.48 26.37 -6.62
CA CYS A 414 12.53 25.68 -5.33
C CYS A 414 11.11 25.42 -4.83
N ILE A 415 10.82 24.18 -4.47
CA ILE A 415 9.51 23.72 -3.99
C ILE A 415 9.64 23.28 -2.53
N GLY A 416 8.67 23.63 -1.69
CA GLY A 416 8.59 23.10 -0.32
C GLY A 416 8.15 21.63 -0.31
N LEU A 417 8.93 20.77 0.33
CA LEU A 417 8.58 19.35 0.52
C LEU A 417 7.25 19.18 1.28
N GLU A 418 7.03 20.05 2.26
CA GLU A 418 5.85 20.07 3.12
C GLU A 418 4.54 20.23 2.33
N VAL A 419 4.52 21.08 1.30
CA VAL A 419 3.32 21.30 0.49
C VAL A 419 3.03 20.11 -0.40
N VAL A 420 4.07 19.53 -1.02
CA VAL A 420 3.93 18.35 -1.89
C VAL A 420 3.38 17.17 -1.09
N LEU A 421 3.96 16.87 0.07
CA LEU A 421 3.49 15.77 0.89
C LEU A 421 2.08 16.01 1.44
N LEU A 422 1.74 17.23 1.84
CA LEU A 422 0.39 17.56 2.34
C LEU A 422 -0.67 17.32 1.25
N ILE A 423 -0.43 17.76 0.02
CA ILE A 423 -1.36 17.53 -1.10
C ILE A 423 -1.46 16.03 -1.40
N MET A 424 -0.33 15.35 -1.58
CA MET A 424 -0.33 13.94 -1.97
C MET A 424 -0.95 13.04 -0.90
N TYR A 425 -0.57 13.23 0.36
CA TYR A 425 -1.08 12.45 1.48
C TYR A 425 -2.55 12.79 1.78
N GLY A 426 -2.93 14.07 1.68
CA GLY A 426 -4.34 14.48 1.80
C GLY A 426 -5.23 13.81 0.75
N CYS A 427 -4.78 13.72 -0.50
CA CYS A 427 -5.50 12.98 -1.55
C CYS A 427 -5.57 11.47 -1.27
N TYR A 428 -4.53 10.89 -0.65
CA TYR A 428 -4.53 9.48 -0.27
C TYR A 428 -5.54 9.16 0.85
N GLU A 429 -5.63 10.03 1.87
CA GLU A 429 -6.61 9.86 2.96
C GLU A 429 -8.05 9.96 2.43
N CYS A 430 -8.31 10.83 1.46
CA CYS A 430 -9.63 10.96 0.81
C CYS A 430 -9.81 10.04 -0.42
N ARG A 431 -9.01 8.98 -0.58
CA ARG A 431 -8.97 8.20 -1.84
C ARG A 431 -10.30 7.51 -2.17
N VAL A 432 -11.04 7.07 -1.14
CA VAL A 432 -12.30 6.35 -1.31
C VAL A 432 -13.35 7.31 -1.88
N GLU A 433 -13.51 8.47 -1.25
CA GLU A 433 -14.44 9.51 -1.69
C GLU A 433 -14.08 10.06 -3.07
N ILE A 434 -12.79 10.24 -3.36
CA ILE A 434 -12.33 10.68 -4.69
C ILE A 434 -12.65 9.63 -5.76
N THR A 435 -12.42 8.36 -5.47
CA THR A 435 -12.71 7.28 -6.43
C THR A 435 -14.22 7.12 -6.65
N GLU A 436 -15.04 7.34 -5.62
CA GLU A 436 -16.49 7.32 -5.74
C GLU A 436 -17.03 8.47 -6.58
N THR A 437 -16.46 9.67 -6.43
CA THR A 437 -16.95 10.89 -7.10
C THR A 437 -16.36 11.13 -8.49
N MET A 438 -15.09 10.78 -8.69
CA MET A 438 -14.32 11.10 -9.91
C MET A 438 -13.64 9.88 -10.56
N GLY A 439 -13.92 8.66 -10.09
CA GLY A 439 -13.25 7.44 -10.52
C GLY A 439 -13.28 7.23 -12.04
N LEU A 440 -12.10 7.20 -12.65
CA LEU A 440 -11.95 6.94 -14.09
C LEU A 440 -12.24 5.46 -14.39
N CYS A 441 -12.97 5.16 -15.47
CA CYS A 441 -13.28 3.79 -15.93
C CYS A 441 -14.03 2.89 -14.91
N ARG A 442 -14.73 3.49 -13.94
CA ARG A 442 -15.39 2.77 -12.84
C ARG A 442 -16.31 1.62 -13.28
N ASN A 443 -17.16 1.83 -14.28
CA ASN A 443 -18.11 0.80 -14.73
C ASN A 443 -17.40 -0.47 -15.23
N SER A 444 -16.33 -0.31 -16.01
CA SER A 444 -15.53 -1.43 -16.52
C SER A 444 -14.75 -2.13 -15.40
N THR A 445 -14.28 -1.36 -14.41
CA THR A 445 -13.63 -1.89 -13.21
C THR A 445 -14.59 -2.72 -12.36
N ASP A 446 -15.82 -2.26 -12.17
CA ASP A 446 -16.85 -2.98 -11.41
C ASP A 446 -17.26 -4.27 -12.12
N GLU A 447 -17.51 -4.20 -13.43
CA GLU A 447 -17.83 -5.38 -14.26
C GLU A 447 -16.71 -6.43 -14.20
N TYR A 448 -15.45 -6.00 -14.31
CA TYR A 448 -14.31 -6.90 -14.19
C TYR A 448 -14.19 -7.51 -12.81
N ALA A 449 -14.36 -6.73 -11.73
CA ALA A 449 -14.25 -7.24 -10.37
C ALA A 449 -15.30 -8.32 -10.08
N TYR A 450 -16.56 -8.10 -10.50
CA TYR A 450 -17.60 -9.12 -10.40
C TYR A 450 -17.28 -10.37 -11.24
N ALA A 451 -16.85 -10.20 -12.49
CA ALA A 451 -16.49 -11.33 -13.35
C ALA A 451 -15.28 -12.11 -12.80
N ASN A 452 -14.30 -11.41 -12.25
CA ASN A 452 -13.13 -12.01 -11.61
C ASN A 452 -13.53 -12.78 -10.34
N PHE A 453 -14.41 -12.22 -9.51
CA PHE A 453 -14.92 -12.92 -8.34
C PHE A 453 -15.71 -14.18 -8.72
N GLN A 454 -16.51 -14.13 -9.78
CA GLN A 454 -17.25 -15.30 -10.29
C GLN A 454 -16.35 -16.42 -10.83
N GLN A 455 -15.14 -16.09 -11.30
CA GLN A 455 -14.16 -17.09 -11.75
C GLN A 455 -13.61 -17.96 -10.61
N ASN A 456 -13.87 -17.61 -9.34
CA ASN A 456 -13.60 -18.51 -8.21
C ASN A 456 -14.49 -19.76 -8.24
N THR A 457 -15.59 -19.76 -8.98
CA THR A 457 -16.46 -20.94 -9.13
C THR A 457 -16.07 -21.75 -10.37
N PHE A 458 -15.53 -22.95 -10.14
CA PHE A 458 -15.31 -23.95 -11.18
C PHE A 458 -16.55 -24.81 -11.34
N VAL A 459 -17.25 -24.65 -12.46
CA VAL A 459 -18.40 -25.48 -12.81
C VAL A 459 -17.92 -26.89 -13.10
N THR A 460 -18.54 -27.89 -12.46
CA THR A 460 -18.31 -29.30 -12.79
C THR A 460 -19.09 -29.69 -14.04
N ASP A 461 -18.60 -30.66 -14.80
CA ASP A 461 -19.31 -31.19 -15.98
C ASP A 461 -20.60 -31.92 -15.54
N GLY A 462 -21.68 -31.15 -15.31
CA GLY A 462 -22.97 -31.64 -14.82
C GLY A 462 -23.80 -30.55 -14.14
N ASN A 463 -25.10 -30.82 -13.95
CA ASN A 463 -26.03 -29.94 -13.20
C ASN A 463 -25.81 -30.01 -11.67
N GLY A 464 -24.57 -30.18 -11.23
CA GLY A 464 -24.18 -30.41 -9.83
C GLY A 464 -23.53 -29.20 -9.16
N MET A 465 -22.98 -29.42 -7.97
CA MET A 465 -22.30 -28.35 -7.24
C MET A 465 -20.97 -27.96 -7.93
N GLY A 466 -20.70 -26.66 -7.96
CA GLY A 466 -19.41 -26.12 -8.39
C GLY A 466 -18.35 -26.22 -7.30
N LEU A 467 -17.07 -26.17 -7.67
CA LEU A 467 -15.96 -26.05 -6.73
C LEU A 467 -15.59 -24.56 -6.56
N TRP A 468 -15.64 -24.05 -5.33
CA TRP A 468 -15.11 -22.72 -5.03
C TRP A 468 -13.62 -22.81 -4.73
N ALA A 469 -12.78 -22.22 -5.59
CA ALA A 469 -11.33 -22.21 -5.44
C ALA A 469 -10.73 -20.91 -6.00
N TYR A 470 -9.52 -20.55 -5.54
CA TYR A 470 -8.76 -19.48 -6.18
C TYR A 470 -8.48 -19.84 -7.65
N HIS A 471 -8.29 -18.84 -8.50
CA HIS A 471 -8.04 -19.04 -9.92
C HIS A 471 -6.81 -18.27 -10.42
N GLU A 472 -6.25 -18.69 -11.55
CA GLU A 472 -5.11 -18.00 -12.14
C GLU A 472 -5.57 -16.71 -12.85
N ASN A 473 -4.87 -15.60 -12.61
CA ASN A 473 -5.05 -14.35 -13.35
C ASN A 473 -3.80 -13.98 -14.14
N ASN A 474 -3.82 -14.34 -15.42
CA ASN A 474 -2.67 -14.24 -16.32
C ASN A 474 -2.32 -12.82 -16.79
N GLN A 475 -3.20 -11.83 -16.62
CA GLN A 475 -3.00 -10.50 -17.22
C GLN A 475 -3.32 -9.36 -16.25
N THR A 476 -2.59 -8.25 -16.41
CA THR A 476 -2.90 -7.01 -15.72
C THR A 476 -3.96 -6.23 -16.47
N GLN A 477 -5.08 -5.94 -15.79
CA GLN A 477 -6.09 -5.03 -16.31
C GLN A 477 -5.80 -3.59 -15.88
N TYR A 478 -5.35 -2.77 -16.83
CA TYR A 478 -4.92 -1.40 -16.55
C TYR A 478 -6.05 -0.46 -16.13
N PHE A 479 -7.30 -0.72 -16.54
CA PHE A 479 -8.43 0.12 -16.12
C PHE A 479 -8.68 0.03 -14.61
N VAL A 480 -8.45 -1.12 -13.98
CA VAL A 480 -8.55 -1.30 -12.51
C VAL A 480 -7.53 -0.40 -11.80
N ILE A 481 -6.29 -0.39 -12.31
CA ILE A 481 -5.22 0.49 -11.82
C ILE A 481 -5.61 1.96 -12.01
N ILE A 482 -6.08 2.35 -13.20
CA ILE A 482 -6.45 3.73 -13.49
C ILE A 482 -7.57 4.21 -12.55
N THR A 483 -8.58 3.39 -12.28
CA THR A 483 -9.64 3.72 -11.32
C THR A 483 -9.06 3.95 -9.93
N ALA A 484 -8.29 3.01 -9.40
CA ALA A 484 -7.74 3.09 -8.04
C ALA A 484 -6.73 4.25 -7.87
N PHE A 485 -6.01 4.64 -8.93
CA PHE A 485 -5.04 5.74 -8.91
C PHE A 485 -5.62 7.10 -9.32
N THR A 486 -6.94 7.25 -9.38
CA THR A 486 -7.59 8.54 -9.67
C THR A 486 -7.19 9.61 -8.65
N TRP A 487 -7.10 9.28 -7.37
CA TRP A 487 -6.65 10.20 -6.31
C TRP A 487 -5.21 10.67 -6.52
N TRP A 488 -4.33 9.79 -7.03
CA TRP A 488 -2.94 10.12 -7.29
C TRP A 488 -2.82 11.08 -8.47
N LEU A 489 -3.58 10.84 -9.55
CA LEU A 489 -3.64 11.75 -10.71
C LEU A 489 -4.15 13.14 -10.29
N LEU A 490 -5.14 13.21 -9.40
CA LEU A 490 -5.62 14.47 -8.83
C LEU A 490 -4.53 15.16 -8.01
N GLY A 491 -3.86 14.43 -7.10
CA GLY A 491 -2.78 14.97 -6.28
C GLY A 491 -1.60 15.49 -7.12
N VAL A 492 -1.24 14.76 -8.17
CA VAL A 492 -0.20 15.19 -9.12
C VAL A 492 -0.62 16.47 -9.84
N SER A 493 -1.87 16.55 -10.29
CA SER A 493 -2.42 17.73 -10.98
C SER A 493 -2.45 18.96 -10.08
N LEU A 494 -2.90 18.83 -8.84
CA LEU A 494 -2.92 19.91 -7.85
C LEU A 494 -1.50 20.41 -7.53
N THR A 495 -0.55 19.49 -7.38
CA THR A 495 0.84 19.85 -7.14
C THR A 495 1.47 20.53 -8.37
N CYS A 496 1.18 20.07 -9.59
CA CYS A 496 1.60 20.76 -10.81
C CYS A 496 1.08 22.21 -10.88
N ILE A 497 -0.20 22.43 -10.52
CA ILE A 497 -0.78 23.78 -10.45
C ILE A 497 -0.01 24.64 -9.43
N TYR A 498 0.28 24.10 -8.25
CA TYR A 498 1.09 24.78 -7.24
C TYR A 498 2.47 25.20 -7.76
N VAL A 499 3.19 24.29 -8.44
CA VAL A 499 4.52 24.58 -9.01
C VAL A 499 4.46 25.66 -10.10
N ILE A 500 3.44 25.61 -10.96
CA ILE A 500 3.23 26.63 -12.00
C ILE A 500 2.94 27.99 -11.36
N LEU A 501 2.07 28.04 -10.35
CA LEU A 501 1.76 29.27 -9.62
C LEU A 501 3.00 29.87 -8.95
N LEU A 502 3.86 29.03 -8.34
CA LEU A 502 5.16 29.47 -7.81
C LEU A 502 6.03 30.10 -8.89
N LYS A 503 6.14 29.47 -10.07
CA LYS A 503 6.94 30.03 -11.17
C LYS A 503 6.38 31.36 -11.67
N VAL A 504 5.06 31.47 -11.79
CA VAL A 504 4.40 32.72 -12.19
C VAL A 504 4.63 33.82 -11.17
N PHE A 505 4.55 33.50 -9.88
CA PHE A 505 4.84 34.43 -8.78
C PHE A 505 6.28 34.93 -8.82
N GLU A 506 7.26 34.03 -8.98
CA GLU A 506 8.67 34.38 -9.11
C GLU A 506 8.92 35.33 -10.29
N ILE A 507 8.32 35.05 -11.46
CA ILE A 507 8.42 35.92 -12.65
C ILE A 507 7.78 37.28 -12.39
N TYR A 508 6.65 37.33 -11.66
CA TYR A 508 5.97 38.57 -11.32
C TYR A 508 6.79 39.41 -10.34
N GLU A 509 7.36 38.80 -9.30
CA GLU A 509 8.22 39.47 -8.32
C GLU A 509 9.52 39.98 -8.96
N GLN A 510 10.10 39.21 -9.88
CA GLN A 510 11.24 39.67 -10.66
C GLN A 510 10.87 40.89 -11.53
N LYS A 511 9.67 40.91 -12.12
CA LYS A 511 9.19 42.07 -12.89
C LYS A 511 8.84 43.27 -12.01
N SER A 512 8.31 43.07 -10.80
CA SER A 512 7.92 44.15 -9.88
C SER A 512 9.15 44.80 -9.23
N SER A 513 10.18 44.03 -8.88
CA SER A 513 11.48 44.53 -8.42
C SER A 513 12.23 45.31 -9.50
N LEU A 514 12.20 44.84 -10.76
CA LEU A 514 12.64 45.62 -11.91
C LEU A 514 11.75 46.85 -12.18
N GLY A 515 10.46 46.80 -11.84
CA GLY A 515 9.51 47.91 -11.93
C GLY A 515 9.80 49.05 -10.95
N TRP A 516 10.28 48.74 -9.74
CA TRP A 516 10.68 49.74 -8.74
C TRP A 516 12.06 50.36 -9.01
N GLN A 517 13.00 49.60 -9.61
CA GLN A 517 14.28 50.18 -10.06
C GLN A 517 14.12 51.04 -11.33
N ASN A 518 13.14 50.74 -12.20
CA ASN A 518 12.86 51.54 -13.40
C ASN A 518 12.07 52.83 -13.15
N ILE A 519 11.62 53.10 -11.92
CA ILE A 519 11.01 54.39 -11.54
C ILE A 519 12.07 55.43 -11.10
N GLN A 520 13.32 55.02 -10.81
CA GLN A 520 14.41 55.96 -10.50
C GLN A 520 15.45 56.18 -11.62
N VAL A 521 15.29 55.58 -12.80
CA VAL A 521 16.11 55.94 -13.97
C VAL A 521 15.22 56.15 -15.20
N LYS A 522 14.47 57.24 -15.20
CA LYS A 522 14.03 57.89 -16.44
C LYS A 522 14.99 59.04 -16.78
N SER A 523 16.11 58.71 -17.41
CA SER A 523 16.67 59.50 -18.52
C SER A 523 17.90 58.81 -19.09
N ALA A 524 17.75 58.27 -20.30
CA ALA A 524 18.73 58.24 -21.40
C ALA A 524 18.57 56.97 -22.24
N GLY A 525 18.16 57.17 -23.50
CA GLY A 525 18.64 56.34 -24.61
C GLY A 525 17.90 55.04 -24.90
N ARG A 526 16.79 55.15 -25.63
CA ARG A 526 16.30 54.13 -26.57
C ARG A 526 17.47 53.45 -27.31
N ARG A 527 17.55 52.11 -27.26
CA ARG A 527 17.92 51.29 -28.42
C ARG A 527 17.20 49.94 -28.39
N ARG A 528 16.40 49.73 -29.44
CA ARG A 528 15.80 48.46 -29.86
C ARG A 528 16.90 47.45 -30.21
N SER A 529 16.76 46.21 -29.77
CA SER A 529 17.08 45.00 -30.55
C SER A 529 16.47 43.79 -29.82
N SER A 530 15.36 43.24 -30.32
CA SER A 530 15.33 42.17 -31.33
C SER A 530 15.70 40.82 -30.74
N ILE A 531 14.65 40.08 -30.41
CA ILE A 531 14.59 38.62 -30.33
C ILE A 531 15.28 38.03 -31.58
N ARG A 532 16.34 37.24 -31.38
CA ARG A 532 16.74 36.23 -32.37
C ARG A 532 17.58 35.12 -31.75
N ASN A 533 17.15 33.90 -32.05
CA ASN A 533 17.73 32.60 -31.77
C ASN A 533 19.25 32.48 -32.03
N SER A 534 19.93 31.72 -31.18
CA SER A 534 21.06 30.83 -31.55
C SER A 534 21.40 29.97 -30.32
N LEU A 535 21.06 28.68 -30.23
CA LEU A 535 21.74 27.54 -30.88
C LEU A 535 23.27 27.65 -30.88
N ILE A 536 23.87 26.82 -30.03
CA ILE A 536 25.19 26.15 -30.12
C ILE A 536 26.16 26.77 -31.13
N LYS A 537 27.26 27.36 -30.64
CA LYS A 537 28.55 27.34 -31.32
C LYS A 537 29.73 27.33 -30.34
N VAL A 538 30.64 26.42 -30.66
CA VAL A 538 31.96 26.14 -30.07
C VAL A 538 32.91 27.33 -30.23
N ALA A 539 33.87 27.39 -29.30
CA ALA A 539 34.97 28.33 -29.15
C ALA A 539 35.58 28.92 -30.45
N VAL A 540 35.64 30.25 -30.52
CA VAL A 540 36.73 31.03 -31.13
C VAL A 540 36.89 32.29 -30.29
N GLY A 541 38.06 32.49 -29.69
CA GLY A 541 38.33 33.64 -28.84
C GLY A 541 38.36 34.97 -29.61
N PRO A 542 37.90 36.10 -29.01
CA PRO A 542 38.18 37.42 -29.56
C PRO A 542 39.35 38.08 -28.83
N ARG A 543 40.28 38.60 -29.64
CA ARG A 543 41.29 39.61 -29.31
C ARG A 543 40.61 40.82 -28.66
N ILE A 544 40.96 41.14 -27.42
CA ILE A 544 40.49 42.35 -26.73
C ILE A 544 41.44 43.49 -27.08
N THR A 545 40.95 44.45 -27.86
CA THR A 545 41.51 45.81 -27.94
C THR A 545 41.12 46.56 -26.67
N LEU A 546 42.13 47.01 -25.94
CA LEU A 546 42.04 47.94 -24.81
C LEU A 546 41.43 49.27 -25.29
N GLN A 547 40.27 49.64 -24.78
CA GLN A 547 39.92 51.04 -24.64
C GLN A 547 38.99 51.25 -23.44
N ASP A 548 39.56 51.95 -22.45
CA ASP A 548 38.93 52.39 -21.21
C ASP A 548 37.71 53.25 -21.48
N SER A 549 36.58 52.86 -20.88
CA SER A 549 35.61 53.81 -20.33
C SER A 549 34.74 53.08 -19.31
N LEU A 550 34.92 53.44 -18.04
CA LEU A 550 34.11 52.97 -16.91
C LEU A 550 32.63 53.34 -17.10
N PRO A 551 31.74 52.45 -16.67
CA PRO A 551 30.61 52.86 -15.85
C PRO A 551 30.72 52.22 -14.45
N ASN A 552 30.62 53.07 -13.43
CA ASN A 552 30.38 52.65 -12.05
C ASN A 552 29.04 51.91 -11.96
N THR A 553 29.08 50.57 -11.98
CA THR A 553 27.95 49.69 -11.66
C THR A 553 28.43 48.59 -10.72
N THR A 554 28.55 48.93 -9.44
CA THR A 554 29.25 48.12 -8.42
C THR A 554 28.44 47.00 -7.77
N LEU A 555 27.21 46.65 -8.17
CA LEU A 555 26.42 45.69 -7.38
C LEU A 555 25.75 44.52 -8.14
N THR A 556 25.81 44.47 -9.47
CA THR A 556 25.05 43.45 -10.25
C THR A 556 25.91 42.48 -11.07
N THR A 557 27.22 42.68 -11.12
CA THR A 557 28.18 41.83 -11.87
C THR A 557 28.70 40.62 -11.09
N TRP A 558 28.46 40.56 -9.77
CA TRP A 558 29.17 39.67 -8.84
C TRP A 558 28.70 38.20 -8.95
N CYS A 559 27.46 37.96 -9.40
CA CYS A 559 26.88 36.61 -9.57
C CYS A 559 27.04 36.04 -10.98
N LYS A 560 27.61 36.77 -11.95
CA LYS A 560 27.56 36.39 -13.38
C LYS A 560 28.89 35.95 -14.00
N ARG A 561 30.00 35.98 -13.24
CA ARG A 561 31.34 35.78 -13.80
C ARG A 561 32.10 34.65 -13.10
N SER A 562 32.19 33.50 -13.77
CA SER A 562 33.06 32.39 -13.37
C SER A 562 34.51 32.65 -13.83
N LEU A 563 35.46 32.64 -12.89
CA LEU A 563 36.90 32.73 -13.18
C LEU A 563 37.47 31.44 -13.80
N LEU A 564 36.67 30.36 -13.89
CA LEU A 564 37.07 29.15 -14.60
C LEU A 564 37.18 29.37 -16.12
N TYR A 565 36.51 30.40 -16.65
CA TYR A 565 36.46 30.74 -18.08
C TYR A 565 36.73 32.22 -18.40
N SER A 566 36.88 33.08 -17.38
CA SER A 566 37.11 34.52 -17.55
C SER A 566 38.51 34.92 -17.05
N PRO A 567 39.24 35.78 -17.77
CA PRO A 567 40.59 36.18 -17.38
C PRO A 567 40.59 36.98 -16.07
N TYR A 568 41.54 36.66 -15.19
CA TYR A 568 41.76 37.30 -13.90
C TYR A 568 41.96 38.81 -14.02
N ILE A 569 41.28 39.62 -13.19
CA ILE A 569 41.43 41.10 -13.15
C ILE A 569 41.95 41.52 -11.77
N LYS A 570 42.70 42.62 -11.70
CA LYS A 570 43.29 43.15 -10.46
C LYS A 570 42.27 43.49 -9.35
N ASP A 571 41.00 43.70 -9.69
CA ASP A 571 39.93 43.91 -8.71
C ASP A 571 39.48 42.61 -8.01
N ASP A 572 39.83 41.44 -8.57
CA ASP A 572 39.59 40.13 -7.94
C ASP A 572 40.51 39.88 -6.72
N LEU A 573 41.54 40.71 -6.52
CA LEU A 573 42.44 40.66 -5.36
C LEU A 573 41.83 41.22 -4.06
N ARG A 574 40.74 42.00 -4.15
CA ARG A 574 40.30 42.85 -3.04
C ARG A 574 39.09 42.34 -2.25
N VAL A 575 38.29 41.39 -2.76
CA VAL A 575 37.04 40.95 -2.10
C VAL A 575 36.64 39.51 -2.47
N ALA A 576 36.32 38.71 -1.44
CA ALA A 576 35.70 37.36 -1.45
C ALA A 576 36.50 36.26 -2.17
N SER A 577 36.86 35.19 -1.45
CA SER A 577 37.68 34.10 -1.98
C SER A 577 37.06 33.47 -3.25
N GLN A 578 37.88 32.92 -4.15
CA GLN A 578 37.42 32.26 -5.39
C GLN A 578 36.34 31.20 -5.14
N VAL A 579 36.39 30.61 -3.95
CA VAL A 579 35.46 29.61 -3.44
C VAL A 579 34.10 30.24 -3.21
N GLU A 580 33.98 31.38 -2.52
CA GLU A 580 32.69 32.03 -2.28
C GLU A 580 31.94 32.33 -3.60
N ARG A 581 32.65 32.80 -4.63
CA ARG A 581 32.04 33.09 -5.94
C ARG A 581 31.57 31.82 -6.66
N SER A 582 32.38 30.76 -6.63
CA SER A 582 32.02 29.47 -7.24
C SER A 582 30.85 28.81 -6.52
N THR A 583 30.86 28.85 -5.19
CA THR A 583 29.84 28.30 -4.30
C THR A 583 28.53 29.05 -4.49
N ARG A 584 28.53 30.40 -4.54
CA ARG A 584 27.32 31.20 -4.84
C ARG A 584 26.74 30.92 -6.22
N CYS A 585 27.59 30.76 -7.24
CA CYS A 585 27.13 30.37 -8.57
C CYS A 585 26.51 28.96 -8.59
N LEU A 586 27.04 28.04 -7.78
CA LEU A 586 26.49 26.69 -7.65
C LEU A 586 25.17 26.69 -6.87
N ILE A 587 25.07 27.47 -5.79
CA ILE A 587 23.87 27.64 -4.98
C ILE A 587 22.73 28.25 -5.81
N GLY A 588 23.02 29.26 -6.63
CA GLY A 588 22.05 29.86 -7.54
C GLY A 588 21.53 28.92 -8.63
N ASN A 589 22.14 27.73 -8.78
CA ASN A 589 21.69 26.67 -9.68
C ASN A 589 21.06 25.47 -8.93
N ILE A 590 20.89 25.56 -7.61
CA ILE A 590 20.18 24.54 -6.83
C ILE A 590 18.68 24.80 -7.01
N PHE A 591 18.03 23.87 -7.71
CA PHE A 591 16.58 23.81 -7.88
C PHE A 591 16.08 22.46 -7.36
N GLY A 592 14.77 22.31 -7.12
CA GLY A 592 14.23 21.07 -6.57
C GLY A 592 13.39 21.27 -5.32
N LEU A 593 13.27 20.20 -4.54
CA LEU A 593 12.63 20.19 -3.23
C LEU A 593 13.62 20.68 -2.16
N VAL A 594 13.65 21.99 -1.95
CA VAL A 594 14.62 22.70 -1.11
C VAL A 594 13.86 23.69 -0.22
N ALA A 595 14.09 23.63 1.09
CA ALA A 595 13.54 24.60 2.02
C ALA A 595 14.26 25.95 1.90
N ASP A 596 13.55 27.04 2.20
CA ASP A 596 14.16 28.38 2.17
C ASP A 596 15.38 28.44 3.10
N PHE A 597 16.41 29.17 2.69
CA PHE A 597 17.64 29.38 3.46
C PHE A 597 18.12 30.83 3.33
N GLU A 598 18.99 31.24 4.26
CA GLU A 598 19.63 32.57 4.23
C GLU A 598 20.93 32.48 3.41
N ASP A 599 21.02 33.29 2.35
CA ASP A 599 22.17 33.30 1.43
C ASP A 599 23.44 33.97 2.00
N GLU A 600 23.28 34.89 2.96
CA GLU A 600 24.35 35.72 3.48
C GLU A 600 24.32 35.80 5.01
N ASP A 601 25.49 35.71 5.64
CA ASP A 601 25.69 36.15 7.02
C ASP A 601 25.80 37.69 7.08
N PHE A 602 25.64 38.29 8.26
CA PHE A 602 25.71 39.75 8.49
C PHE A 602 26.97 40.46 7.95
N HIS A 603 28.01 39.71 7.60
CA HIS A 603 29.29 40.20 7.06
C HIS A 603 29.47 39.97 5.55
N GLY A 604 28.44 39.46 4.85
CA GLY A 604 28.50 39.17 3.42
C GLY A 604 29.28 37.89 3.08
N HIS A 605 29.49 36.99 4.06
CA HIS A 605 30.05 35.64 3.86
C HIS A 605 28.94 34.63 3.56
N ILE A 606 29.31 33.49 2.97
CA ILE A 606 28.37 32.38 2.76
C ILE A 606 27.98 31.79 4.10
N SER A 607 26.68 31.73 4.38
CA SER A 607 26.16 31.17 5.62
C SER A 607 26.46 29.66 5.72
N ILE A 608 26.25 29.08 6.90
CA ILE A 608 26.48 27.66 7.18
C ILE A 608 25.60 26.72 6.30
N SER A 609 24.42 27.21 5.89
CA SER A 609 23.38 26.37 5.26
C SER A 609 23.68 25.97 3.82
N PRO A 610 24.21 26.85 2.95
CA PRO A 610 24.60 26.49 1.60
C PRO A 610 25.73 25.45 1.49
N ILE A 611 26.65 25.41 2.45
CA ILE A 611 27.72 24.38 2.47
C ILE A 611 27.11 22.98 2.62
N TRP A 612 26.12 22.86 3.51
CA TRP A 612 25.33 21.64 3.69
C TRP A 612 24.53 21.27 2.44
N LEU A 613 23.87 22.26 1.81
CA LEU A 613 23.06 22.04 0.59
C LEU A 613 23.90 21.53 -0.59
N LEU A 614 25.17 21.93 -0.68
CA LEU A 614 26.10 21.41 -1.68
C LEU A 614 26.62 20.00 -1.37
N GLY A 615 26.22 19.41 -0.23
CA GLY A 615 26.56 18.06 0.16
C GLY A 615 27.90 17.93 0.89
N TYR A 616 28.40 19.01 1.51
CA TYR A 616 29.70 19.03 2.19
C TYR A 616 29.59 19.35 3.69
N VAL A 617 30.58 18.88 4.46
CA VAL A 617 30.75 19.19 5.89
C VAL A 617 32.23 19.45 6.18
N VAL A 618 32.51 20.31 7.17
CA VAL A 618 33.88 20.64 7.59
C VAL A 618 34.31 19.71 8.73
N LEU A 619 35.30 18.87 8.45
CA LEU A 619 35.94 17.98 9.38
C LEU A 619 37.16 18.65 10.03
N ASN A 620 37.16 18.73 11.36
CA ASN A 620 38.25 19.24 12.20
C ASN A 620 38.83 20.60 11.74
N LYS A 621 37.97 21.49 11.21
CA LYS A 621 38.34 22.82 10.67
C LYS A 621 39.41 22.81 9.56
N ARG A 622 39.79 21.63 9.05
CA ARG A 622 40.93 21.44 8.14
C ARG A 622 40.55 20.78 6.83
N TRP A 623 39.41 20.09 6.78
CA TRP A 623 39.01 19.32 5.60
C TRP A 623 37.54 19.55 5.28
N LEU A 624 37.24 19.92 4.04
CA LEU A 624 35.88 19.92 3.50
C LEU A 624 35.63 18.57 2.82
N ILE A 625 34.74 17.75 3.40
CA ILE A 625 34.44 16.39 2.93
C ILE A 625 32.98 16.27 2.50
N ALA A 626 32.69 15.35 1.58
CA ALA A 626 31.31 15.05 1.22
C ALA A 626 30.58 14.35 2.40
N ILE A 627 29.29 14.65 2.58
CA ILE A 627 28.45 14.02 3.64
C ILE A 627 28.48 12.49 3.54
N SER A 628 28.44 11.96 2.32
CA SER A 628 28.45 10.51 2.06
C SER A 628 29.79 9.83 2.35
N ASP A 629 30.89 10.58 2.40
CA ASP A 629 32.22 10.04 2.67
C ASP A 629 32.60 10.11 4.15
N TYR A 630 31.86 10.85 4.97
CA TYR A 630 32.11 10.92 6.41
C TYR A 630 32.00 9.56 7.12
N PRO A 631 30.96 8.72 6.91
CA PRO A 631 30.89 7.41 7.55
C PRO A 631 32.05 6.50 7.13
N ARG A 632 32.47 6.58 5.87
CA ARG A 632 33.62 5.81 5.35
C ARG A 632 34.92 6.22 6.03
N TRP A 633 35.10 7.54 6.23
CA TRP A 633 36.22 8.08 6.97
C TRP A 633 36.17 7.65 8.45
N LEU A 634 35.00 7.71 9.08
CA LEU A 634 34.81 7.29 10.47
C LEU A 634 35.18 5.81 10.65
N LEU A 635 34.78 4.93 9.73
CA LEU A 635 35.18 3.53 9.75
C LEU A 635 36.71 3.37 9.63
N ASN A 636 37.36 4.12 8.75
CA ASN A 636 38.82 4.09 8.65
C ASN A 636 39.50 4.49 9.98
N VAL A 637 38.96 5.49 10.68
CA VAL A 637 39.46 5.95 11.97
C VAL A 637 39.21 4.92 13.08
N LEU A 638 38.02 4.33 13.13
CA LEU A 638 37.65 3.32 14.12
C LEU A 638 38.48 2.04 14.00
N PHE A 639 38.71 1.57 12.77
CA PHE A 639 39.51 0.38 12.50
C PHE A 639 41.01 0.65 12.37
N GLN A 640 41.44 1.92 12.45
CA GLN A 640 42.82 2.35 12.24
C GLN A 640 43.43 1.80 10.94
N HIS A 641 42.59 1.63 9.91
CA HIS A 641 42.97 1.03 8.64
C HIS A 641 42.34 1.79 7.48
N ASN A 642 43.09 1.95 6.39
CA ASN A 642 42.60 2.48 5.12
C ASN A 642 41.67 1.51 4.38
N ILE A 643 40.48 1.25 4.93
CA ILE A 643 39.46 0.39 4.30
C ILE A 643 38.88 1.09 3.06
N PHE A 644 38.58 2.40 3.18
CA PHE A 644 37.99 3.21 2.13
C PHE A 644 38.91 4.37 1.72
N ARG A 645 38.89 4.75 0.45
CA ARG A 645 39.58 5.96 -0.04
C ARG A 645 38.63 7.15 0.07
N VAL A 646 38.95 8.08 0.97
CA VAL A 646 38.17 9.31 1.18
C VAL A 646 38.96 10.51 0.68
N TYR A 647 38.27 11.41 -0.03
CA TYR A 647 38.86 12.62 -0.61
C TYR A 647 38.13 13.87 -0.09
N GLY A 648 38.87 14.95 0.12
CA GLY A 648 38.34 16.22 0.60
C GLY A 648 39.22 17.39 0.18
N TYR A 649 38.72 18.61 0.36
CA TYR A 649 39.51 19.83 0.10
C TYR A 649 40.17 20.29 1.41
N HIS A 650 41.49 20.49 1.39
CA HIS A 650 42.21 21.02 2.54
C HIS A 650 41.86 22.49 2.76
N ILE A 651 41.51 22.89 3.97
CA ILE A 651 41.16 24.28 4.32
C ILE A 651 42.38 24.94 4.98
N THR A 652 42.88 26.01 4.35
CA THR A 652 43.98 26.83 4.87
C THR A 652 43.46 28.25 5.06
N GLU A 653 43.56 28.79 6.29
CA GLU A 653 43.09 30.16 6.62
C GLU A 653 41.64 30.44 6.14
N ALA A 654 40.73 29.49 6.39
CA ALA A 654 39.32 29.54 5.99
C ALA A 654 39.02 29.50 4.47
N THR A 655 40.03 29.27 3.63
CA THR A 655 39.88 29.02 2.17
C THR A 655 40.14 27.55 1.82
N PRO A 656 39.23 26.84 1.13
CA PRO A 656 39.50 25.47 0.68
C PRO A 656 40.41 25.44 -0.55
N ALA A 657 41.28 24.42 -0.59
CA ALA A 657 42.21 24.16 -1.68
C ALA A 657 41.46 23.86 -3.00
N PRO A 658 42.06 24.20 -4.16
CA PRO A 658 41.41 24.01 -5.46
C PRO A 658 41.29 22.54 -5.89
N TYR A 659 42.08 21.62 -5.30
CA TYR A 659 42.10 20.21 -5.67
C TYR A 659 41.69 19.33 -4.49
N LYS A 660 41.01 18.21 -4.80
CA LYS A 660 40.70 17.18 -3.82
C LYS A 660 41.97 16.40 -3.48
N GLU A 661 42.28 16.32 -2.20
CA GLU A 661 43.37 15.51 -1.67
C GLU A 661 42.81 14.36 -0.86
N ARG A 662 43.60 13.29 -0.70
CA ARG A 662 43.20 12.15 0.12
C ARG A 662 43.20 12.57 1.59
N VAL A 663 42.07 12.41 2.27
CA VAL A 663 41.96 12.72 3.69
C VAL A 663 42.72 11.66 4.47
N PRO A 664 43.79 12.03 5.20
CA PRO A 664 44.53 11.08 6.03
C PRO A 664 43.67 10.65 7.23
N TYR A 665 43.83 9.40 7.68
CA TYR A 665 43.18 8.90 8.91
C TYR A 665 43.96 9.25 10.20
N ILE A 666 45.13 9.90 10.06
CA ILE A 666 46.08 10.51 11.02
C ILE A 666 46.18 9.82 12.40
N ASP A 667 47.34 9.19 12.66
CA ASP A 667 47.74 8.62 13.96
C ASP A 667 47.95 9.67 15.07
N ASP A 668 48.19 10.95 14.73
CA ASP A 668 48.56 12.04 15.66
C ASP A 668 47.39 12.81 16.33
N LEU A 669 46.12 12.48 16.05
CA LEU A 669 44.97 13.17 16.67
C LEU A 669 44.58 12.49 17.99
N LYS A 670 44.51 13.26 19.09
CA LYS A 670 43.93 12.80 20.37
C LYS A 670 42.51 12.32 20.13
N ALA A 671 42.06 11.25 20.80
CA ALA A 671 40.76 10.61 20.55
C ALA A 671 39.56 11.58 20.57
N LYS A 672 39.63 12.67 21.34
CA LYS A 672 38.61 13.74 21.40
C LYS A 672 38.53 14.61 20.13
N ASP A 673 39.61 14.75 19.37
CA ASP A 673 39.66 15.56 18.15
C ASP A 673 39.30 14.76 16.88
N ARG A 674 39.08 13.45 17.02
CA ARG A 674 38.80 12.51 15.91
C ARG A 674 37.34 12.53 15.40
N VAL A 675 36.44 13.29 16.02
CA VAL A 675 34.99 13.25 15.67
C VAL A 675 34.41 14.67 15.48
N ASN A 676 35.24 15.71 15.49
CA ASN A 676 34.74 17.08 15.43
C ASN A 676 34.25 17.46 14.02
N LEU A 677 32.97 17.17 13.74
CA LEU A 677 32.21 17.65 12.59
C LEU A 677 31.64 19.02 12.87
N THR A 678 31.87 19.97 11.98
CA THR A 678 31.38 21.34 12.14
C THR A 678 30.95 21.90 10.79
N LEU A 679 30.23 23.02 10.82
CA LEU A 679 30.09 23.90 9.68
C LEU A 679 30.58 25.28 10.11
N PHE A 680 31.43 25.91 9.32
CA PHE A 680 31.85 27.29 9.56
C PHE A 680 31.61 28.07 8.26
N PRO A 681 31.24 29.36 8.35
CA PRO A 681 31.22 30.21 7.17
C PRO A 681 32.61 30.20 6.53
N LEU A 682 32.68 29.88 5.24
CA LEU A 682 33.93 29.91 4.47
C LEU A 682 34.11 31.34 3.93
N THR A 683 35.32 31.90 4.10
CA THR A 683 35.68 33.28 3.69
C THR A 683 36.39 33.32 2.35
#